data_AF-A0A2A2WF54-F1
#
_entry.id   AF-A0A2A2WF54-F1
#
_cell.length_a   1.000
_cell.length_b   1.000
_cell.length_c   1.000
_cell.angle_alpha   90.00
_cell.angle_beta   90.00
_cell.angle_gamma   90.00
#
_symmetry.space_group_name_H-M   'P 1'
#
loop_
_entity.id
_entity.type
_entity.pdbx_description
1 polymer ?
#
loop_
_entity_poly.entity_id
_entity_poly.type
_entity_poly.pdbx_seq_one_letter_code
_entity_poly.pdbx_strand_id
1 'polypeptide(L)'
;MAPFDECSVLLPSATLEDFPVGGPDSDARSLLAGWTILWHPRLLAQTEQMPTWYRADTPPNPDGPRVIVVPDPSLKQIPADFRRKCDANPECTWVTGADRAEMLVALGLDPADPRCAALPSAALPSAARSLGVEDFYAAGYLSLQIQIMTRRLRYTSNLDELHLQNRIVAAAKAFLDRDAVATAEALHDVFDALSEERDHYFSSDPHLVDLTLLTPGVLKSATDAGWLDRFQASATQDDDGDGVLGTPRNVLLDGTVAAELCAAKDASPHHEPFDRFRQLLALDTVGWAGGGWAGGGWAGRGVAGDPSCLDAMTMASARHLFESGTVLASAAVGQAPSVYARLSGMTPVDLVPALAALGYRGVIPIDFTAGTGFGDESKVIVSGGHKEVEALTAKPIDAASDSAFLALGAHLGESIDSGEVATALLVHWPDRVCDSFRDLCRAATWSVALGRFWTLERYFSDGERPYHQGTLDAISKHAASEIAQQLIDPKSDTSLSALADAFCRTVRTEARRTLRAIATLANPKLLADEQPDDEHPESASEQPDAYGRADDRKLIARVVGVEPSTDDTIAKDALCFNAQGVATRRHTKLHGGRPANEKFVYAATAAGGGGCDVTFDVPAMGLTRLSATHPVKKQGLLKRLTGGEKGIAEHAVLKNEFMAVTLDETGGSLSGVFSASRGNRLSMRLVAAADLAGGKDGGTMVCKRMEVTQSSLALGEITASGELQDNAGNAMAEFSIHYRLRRGSRLLEVEGTLHPKTNIPIESETAFWKNYFAVRTAVAGEAAILRPLVRDKVHSASAKKFIAPLGVLIDEAEKQTLVAGHGLPLHRKVADRFLDTVIGIPTGADAIPFRVTFAFDCPSPVAVARSCIAPAEVFAIDPKTPNRGSVTGETSQAWLVHVSSGDVLVTEMKTTRRSDGKLAARMQVVQTRPKTSKVKLQFCAAAQAAFIADPSGIDRSLEELPQDVSCEDGVVTFSLGNHQAIDLVVVFDI
;
A
#
# COMPACT_ATOMS: atom_id res chain seq x y z
N MET A 1 -51.88 28.19 5.05
CA MET A 1 -51.07 29.36 4.60
C MET A 1 -51.95 30.28 3.80
N ALA A 2 -51.88 31.57 4.10
CA ALA A 2 -52.42 32.65 3.26
C ALA A 2 -51.62 32.71 1.94
N PRO A 3 -52.17 33.26 0.84
CA PRO A 3 -51.43 33.45 -0.41
C PRO A 3 -50.27 34.43 -0.22
N PHE A 4 -49.16 34.21 -0.95
CA PHE A 4 -47.98 35.06 -0.95
C PHE A 4 -47.76 35.62 -2.36
N ASP A 5 -47.32 36.86 -2.45
CA ASP A 5 -46.94 37.50 -3.71
C ASP A 5 -45.53 37.08 -4.14
N GLU A 6 -44.65 36.77 -3.18
CA GLU A 6 -43.22 36.53 -3.43
C GLU A 6 -42.58 35.58 -2.39
N CYS A 7 -41.68 34.72 -2.85
CA CYS A 7 -40.81 33.88 -2.01
C CYS A 7 -39.35 34.15 -2.38
N SER A 8 -38.54 34.59 -1.41
CA SER A 8 -37.14 34.97 -1.66
C SER A 8 -36.17 34.43 -0.62
N VAL A 9 -34.92 34.19 -1.04
CA VAL A 9 -33.79 33.88 -0.15
C VAL A 9 -32.76 35.01 -0.17
N LEU A 10 -32.26 35.38 1.01
CA LEU A 10 -31.18 36.37 1.14
C LEU A 10 -29.82 35.66 1.13
N LEU A 11 -29.05 35.83 0.05
CA LEU A 11 -27.75 35.17 -0.11
C LEU A 11 -26.60 36.08 0.33
N PRO A 12 -25.53 35.52 0.93
CA PRO A 12 -24.39 36.29 1.40
C PRO A 12 -23.37 36.56 0.27
N SER A 13 -23.86 36.79 -0.95
CA SER A 13 -23.05 37.05 -2.14
C SER A 13 -23.65 38.17 -2.98
N ALA A 14 -22.79 38.90 -3.71
CA ALA A 14 -23.23 39.97 -4.62
C ALA A 14 -23.83 39.43 -5.92
N THR A 15 -23.30 38.30 -6.39
CA THR A 15 -23.71 37.54 -7.56
C THR A 15 -23.73 36.04 -7.23
N LEU A 16 -24.30 35.20 -8.11
CA LEU A 16 -24.13 33.74 -8.01
C LEU A 16 -22.74 33.27 -8.45
N GLU A 17 -21.95 34.11 -9.13
CA GLU A 17 -20.53 33.80 -9.42
C GLU A 17 -19.74 33.76 -8.10
N ASP A 18 -20.02 34.72 -7.22
CA ASP A 18 -19.47 34.85 -5.87
C ASP A 18 -20.22 33.98 -4.84
N PHE A 19 -21.01 32.99 -5.28
CA PHE A 19 -21.72 32.11 -4.34
C PHE A 19 -20.70 31.52 -3.36
N PRO A 20 -20.96 31.56 -2.04
CA PRO A 20 -19.97 31.23 -1.03
C PRO A 20 -19.36 29.87 -1.32
N VAL A 21 -18.04 29.71 -1.23
CA VAL A 21 -17.41 28.39 -1.32
C VAL A 21 -16.36 28.26 -0.24
N GLY A 22 -16.27 27.07 0.34
CA GLY A 22 -15.51 26.87 1.57
C GLY A 22 -16.24 27.47 2.79
N GLY A 23 -16.26 26.71 3.88
CA GLY A 23 -16.98 27.06 5.10
C GLY A 23 -17.29 25.82 5.93
N PRO A 24 -17.76 25.97 7.18
CA PRO A 24 -18.20 24.83 7.96
C PRO A 24 -19.49 24.22 7.37
N ASP A 25 -19.69 22.91 7.52
CA ASP A 25 -20.87 22.22 7.00
C ASP A 25 -22.19 22.80 7.54
N SER A 26 -22.22 23.34 8.76
CA SER A 26 -23.43 23.98 9.31
C SER A 26 -23.91 25.16 8.47
N ASP A 27 -22.97 25.98 8.00
CA ASP A 27 -23.25 27.18 7.21
C ASP A 27 -23.74 26.79 5.82
N ALA A 28 -23.07 25.81 5.21
CA ALA A 28 -23.46 25.25 3.92
C ALA A 28 -24.84 24.58 3.97
N ARG A 29 -25.13 23.83 5.05
CA ARG A 29 -26.43 23.19 5.28
C ARG A 29 -27.56 24.20 5.34
N SER A 30 -27.40 25.24 6.17
CA SER A 30 -28.41 26.31 6.29
C SER A 30 -28.59 27.03 4.96
N LEU A 31 -27.52 27.27 4.20
CA LEU A 31 -27.56 27.93 2.89
C LEU A 31 -28.29 27.10 1.82
N LEU A 32 -27.94 25.83 1.67
CA LEU A 32 -28.59 24.91 0.72
C LEU A 32 -30.05 24.63 1.13
N ALA A 33 -30.32 24.47 2.43
CA ALA A 33 -31.68 24.39 2.95
C ALA A 33 -32.49 25.63 2.59
N GLY A 34 -31.96 26.83 2.87
CA GLY A 34 -32.66 28.08 2.64
C GLY A 34 -32.99 28.33 1.16
N TRP A 35 -32.14 27.83 0.25
CA TRP A 35 -32.44 27.81 -1.18
C TRP A 35 -33.52 26.78 -1.52
N THR A 36 -33.30 25.51 -1.18
CA THR A 36 -34.11 24.38 -1.65
C THR A 36 -35.53 24.38 -1.06
N ILE A 37 -35.75 24.83 0.17
CA ILE A 37 -37.10 24.86 0.76
C ILE A 37 -38.09 25.72 -0.02
N LEU A 38 -37.61 26.76 -0.71
CA LEU A 38 -38.47 27.66 -1.48
C LEU A 38 -39.06 26.99 -2.73
N TRP A 39 -38.47 25.87 -3.14
CA TRP A 39 -38.97 25.05 -4.25
C TRP A 39 -40.08 24.08 -3.82
N HIS A 40 -40.54 24.13 -2.56
CA HIS A 40 -41.66 23.29 -2.13
C HIS A 40 -42.90 23.53 -3.01
N PRO A 41 -43.62 22.48 -3.51
CA PRO A 41 -44.70 22.63 -4.49
C PRO A 41 -45.85 23.52 -4.00
N ARG A 42 -46.15 23.51 -2.70
CA ARG A 42 -47.12 24.46 -2.12
C ARG A 42 -46.75 25.92 -2.29
N LEU A 43 -45.47 26.28 -2.19
CA LEU A 43 -45.03 27.66 -2.39
C LEU A 43 -45.15 28.03 -3.86
N LEU A 44 -44.58 27.21 -4.74
CA LEU A 44 -44.61 27.39 -6.20
C LEU A 44 -46.04 27.53 -6.76
N ALA A 45 -46.96 26.67 -6.31
CA ALA A 45 -48.35 26.72 -6.76
C ALA A 45 -49.12 27.94 -6.22
N GLN A 46 -48.72 28.47 -5.05
CA GLN A 46 -49.37 29.63 -4.43
C GLN A 46 -48.86 30.95 -5.02
N THR A 47 -47.56 31.07 -5.25
CA THR A 47 -46.95 32.29 -5.82
C THR A 47 -47.10 32.34 -7.34
N GLU A 48 -47.28 31.18 -7.99
CA GLU A 48 -47.22 31.02 -9.45
C GLU A 48 -45.92 31.56 -10.07
N GLN A 49 -44.85 31.59 -9.27
CA GLN A 49 -43.55 32.14 -9.62
C GLN A 49 -42.42 31.24 -9.11
N MET A 50 -41.29 31.26 -9.81
CA MET A 50 -40.06 30.64 -9.34
C MET A 50 -39.50 31.46 -8.16
N PRO A 51 -38.86 30.83 -7.15
CA PRO A 51 -38.22 31.56 -6.06
C PRO A 51 -37.16 32.52 -6.58
N THR A 52 -37.08 33.70 -5.97
CA THR A 52 -36.05 34.70 -6.28
C THR A 52 -35.00 34.76 -5.18
N TRP A 53 -33.90 35.44 -5.42
CA TRP A 53 -32.88 35.69 -4.41
C TRP A 53 -32.41 37.15 -4.45
N TYR A 54 -32.01 37.64 -3.28
CA TYR A 54 -31.43 38.97 -3.14
C TYR A 54 -30.15 38.93 -2.32
N ARG A 55 -29.34 39.97 -2.47
CA ARG A 55 -28.16 40.17 -1.64
C ARG A 55 -28.59 40.44 -0.19
N ALA A 56 -27.99 39.73 0.75
CA ALA A 56 -28.27 39.91 2.17
C ALA A 56 -27.94 41.32 2.68
N ASP A 57 -26.95 42.00 2.08
CA ASP A 57 -26.55 43.37 2.44
C ASP A 57 -27.48 44.47 1.89
N THR A 58 -28.24 44.15 0.84
CA THR A 58 -29.13 45.09 0.15
C THR A 58 -30.48 44.41 -0.15
N PRO A 59 -31.21 43.95 0.88
CA PRO A 59 -32.47 43.26 0.68
C PRO A 59 -33.58 44.23 0.22
N PRO A 60 -34.58 43.76 -0.55
CA PRO A 60 -35.72 44.59 -0.98
C PRO A 60 -36.62 44.94 0.20
N ASN A 61 -37.39 46.02 0.11
CA ASN A 61 -38.36 46.37 1.15
C ASN A 61 -39.39 45.22 1.33
N PRO A 62 -39.70 44.81 2.57
CA PRO A 62 -40.55 43.66 2.81
C PRO A 62 -42.05 44.03 2.77
N ASP A 63 -42.53 44.57 1.66
CA ASP A 63 -43.92 45.06 1.52
C ASP A 63 -44.90 43.97 1.02
N GLY A 64 -46.13 43.90 1.54
CA GLY A 64 -47.14 42.91 1.11
C GLY A 64 -46.86 41.44 1.53
N PRO A 65 -47.71 40.48 1.11
CA PRO A 65 -47.58 39.07 1.47
C PRO A 65 -46.32 38.42 0.90
N ARG A 66 -45.35 38.03 1.73
CA ARG A 66 -44.08 37.45 1.25
C ARG A 66 -43.42 36.50 2.24
N VAL A 67 -42.59 35.62 1.71
CA VAL A 67 -41.66 34.77 2.48
C VAL A 67 -40.24 35.26 2.24
N ILE A 68 -39.50 35.49 3.32
CA ILE A 68 -38.08 35.84 3.28
C ILE A 68 -37.31 34.79 4.08
N VAL A 69 -36.53 33.98 3.36
CA VAL A 69 -35.64 32.98 3.94
C VAL A 69 -34.26 33.57 4.12
N VAL A 70 -33.71 33.37 5.30
CA VAL A 70 -32.42 33.90 5.70
C VAL A 70 -31.57 32.76 6.24
N PRO A 71 -30.64 32.24 5.43
CA PRO A 71 -29.62 31.32 5.88
C PRO A 71 -28.73 31.93 6.97
N ASP A 72 -28.20 31.08 7.84
CA ASP A 72 -27.34 31.49 8.95
C ASP A 72 -26.12 32.34 8.50
N PRO A 73 -25.42 32.01 7.39
CA PRO A 73 -24.29 32.81 6.92
C PRO A 73 -24.69 34.23 6.48
N SER A 74 -25.94 34.42 6.09
CA SER A 74 -26.49 35.70 5.64
C SER A 74 -26.83 36.64 6.79
N LEU A 75 -27.13 36.12 7.99
CA LEU A 75 -27.62 36.92 9.13
C LEU A 75 -26.74 38.11 9.48
N LYS A 76 -25.41 37.96 9.36
CA LYS A 76 -24.45 39.02 9.70
C LYS A 76 -24.39 40.15 8.68
N GLN A 77 -24.83 39.92 7.45
CA GLN A 77 -24.80 40.92 6.37
C GLN A 77 -26.08 41.77 6.35
N ILE A 78 -27.13 41.34 7.06
CA ILE A 78 -28.44 41.98 7.01
C ILE A 78 -28.40 43.36 7.69
N PRO A 79 -28.97 44.41 7.06
CA PRO A 79 -29.10 45.72 7.69
C PRO A 79 -29.86 45.64 9.02
N ALA A 80 -29.35 46.35 10.05
CA ALA A 80 -29.82 46.22 11.42
C ALA A 80 -31.32 46.54 11.63
N ASP A 81 -31.93 47.33 10.75
CA ASP A 81 -33.35 47.69 10.79
C ASP A 81 -34.23 46.76 9.95
N PHE A 82 -33.65 45.92 9.08
CA PHE A 82 -34.40 45.11 8.12
C PHE A 82 -35.31 44.09 8.79
N ARG A 83 -34.83 43.39 9.81
CA ARG A 83 -35.65 42.45 10.58
C ARG A 83 -36.86 43.14 11.21
N ARG A 84 -36.69 44.34 11.76
CA ARG A 84 -37.80 45.12 12.33
C ARG A 84 -38.83 45.53 11.27
N LYS A 85 -38.39 45.80 10.04
CA LYS A 85 -39.30 46.07 8.91
C LYS A 85 -40.13 44.84 8.56
N CYS A 86 -39.51 43.65 8.56
CA CYS A 86 -40.21 42.39 8.33
C CYS A 86 -41.24 42.12 9.44
N ASP A 87 -40.84 42.28 10.71
CA ASP A 87 -41.74 42.07 11.87
C ASP A 87 -42.93 43.07 11.88
N ALA A 88 -42.78 44.25 11.27
CA ALA A 88 -43.84 45.26 11.15
C ALA A 88 -44.88 44.93 10.06
N ASN A 89 -44.55 44.05 9.11
CA ASN A 89 -45.47 43.57 8.09
C ASN A 89 -46.09 42.22 8.55
N PRO A 90 -47.38 42.17 8.95
CA PRO A 90 -48.01 40.94 9.41
C PRO A 90 -48.19 39.88 8.31
N GLU A 91 -48.01 40.25 7.05
CA GLU A 91 -48.07 39.36 5.89
C GLU A 91 -46.67 38.88 5.45
N CYS A 92 -45.60 39.32 6.13
CA CYS A 92 -44.23 38.86 5.90
C CYS A 92 -43.87 37.70 6.83
N THR A 93 -43.44 36.58 6.25
CA THR A 93 -42.95 35.41 6.99
C THR A 93 -41.42 35.38 6.94
N TRP A 94 -40.78 35.55 8.10
CA TRP A 94 -39.33 35.42 8.26
C TRP A 94 -38.94 33.99 8.61
N VAL A 95 -38.05 33.38 7.82
CA VAL A 95 -37.63 31.98 8.00
C VAL A 95 -36.11 31.93 8.16
N THR A 96 -35.66 31.17 9.15
CA THR A 96 -34.26 30.90 9.47
C THR A 96 -34.20 29.53 10.14
N GLY A 97 -33.08 28.84 10.06
CA GLY A 97 -32.90 27.51 10.66
C GLY A 97 -31.54 26.90 10.32
N ALA A 98 -31.14 25.90 11.08
CA ALA A 98 -29.87 25.21 10.86
C ALA A 98 -29.94 24.23 9.68
N ASP A 99 -31.13 23.76 9.32
CA ASP A 99 -31.34 22.76 8.27
C ASP A 99 -32.73 22.88 7.60
N ARG A 100 -32.97 22.02 6.60
CA ARG A 100 -34.20 21.98 5.82
C ARG A 100 -35.42 21.70 6.71
N ALA A 101 -35.30 20.79 7.68
CA ALA A 101 -36.41 20.40 8.53
C ALA A 101 -36.84 21.55 9.44
N GLU A 102 -35.91 22.24 10.10
CA GLU A 102 -36.19 23.40 10.94
C GLU A 102 -36.84 24.53 10.12
N MET A 103 -36.35 24.80 8.91
CA MET A 103 -36.91 25.85 8.06
C MET A 103 -38.31 25.51 7.52
N LEU A 104 -38.59 24.23 7.23
CA LEU A 104 -39.94 23.78 6.86
C LEU A 104 -40.93 23.95 8.02
N VAL A 105 -40.50 23.64 9.25
CA VAL A 105 -41.30 23.89 10.46
C VAL A 105 -41.56 25.39 10.62
N ALA A 106 -40.55 26.24 10.41
CA ALA A 106 -40.70 27.69 10.49
C ALA A 106 -41.64 28.26 9.41
N LEU A 107 -41.72 27.63 8.23
CA LEU A 107 -42.69 27.95 7.18
C LEU A 107 -44.13 27.49 7.50
N GLY A 108 -44.32 26.68 8.54
CA GLY A 108 -45.62 26.07 8.85
C GLY A 108 -46.04 25.03 7.80
N LEU A 109 -45.08 24.42 7.10
CA LEU A 109 -45.33 23.33 6.17
C LEU A 109 -45.25 22.01 6.94
N ASP A 110 -46.41 21.38 7.15
CA ASP A 110 -46.50 20.06 7.77
C ASP A 110 -46.08 18.98 6.76
N PRO A 111 -44.99 18.21 7.01
CA PRO A 111 -44.60 17.10 6.15
C PRO A 111 -45.67 16.01 6.04
N ALA A 112 -46.62 15.95 6.99
CA ALA A 112 -47.74 15.01 6.99
C ALA A 112 -48.98 15.50 6.24
N ASP A 113 -48.95 16.68 5.58
CA ASP A 113 -50.08 17.15 4.77
C ASP A 113 -50.36 16.11 3.66
N PRO A 114 -51.57 15.51 3.60
CA PRO A 114 -51.91 14.48 2.61
C PRO A 114 -51.75 14.94 1.15
N ARG A 115 -51.82 16.25 0.88
CA ARG A 115 -51.57 16.81 -0.45
C ARG A 115 -50.09 16.78 -0.85
N CYS A 116 -49.20 16.74 0.14
CA CYS A 116 -47.75 16.66 -0.06
C CYS A 116 -47.20 15.23 0.03
N ALA A 117 -48.05 14.25 0.34
CA ALA A 117 -47.66 12.85 0.31
C ALA A 117 -47.15 12.45 -1.09
N ALA A 118 -46.22 11.50 -1.18
CA ALA A 118 -45.78 10.99 -2.47
C ALA A 118 -46.97 10.48 -3.30
N LEU A 119 -46.92 10.71 -4.62
CA LEU A 119 -47.83 10.09 -5.56
C LEU A 119 -47.34 8.66 -5.81
N PRO A 120 -48.21 7.65 -5.65
CA PRO A 120 -47.82 6.26 -5.82
C PRO A 120 -47.41 6.03 -7.28
N SER A 121 -46.34 5.28 -7.50
CA SER A 121 -45.86 4.99 -8.86
C SER A 121 -46.95 4.35 -9.71
N ALA A 122 -47.79 3.48 -9.14
CA ALA A 122 -48.93 2.86 -9.81
C ALA A 122 -49.97 3.84 -10.42
N ALA A 123 -49.93 5.13 -10.05
CA ALA A 123 -50.75 6.17 -10.68
C ALA A 123 -50.18 6.67 -12.03
N LEU A 124 -48.92 6.38 -12.32
CA LEU A 124 -48.29 6.58 -13.63
C LEU A 124 -48.55 5.36 -14.52
N PRO A 125 -48.76 5.53 -15.84
CA PRO A 125 -49.05 4.45 -16.78
C PRO A 125 -48.08 3.26 -16.72
N SER A 126 -46.81 3.52 -16.38
CA SER A 126 -45.73 2.54 -16.30
C SER A 126 -45.26 2.19 -14.89
N ALA A 127 -45.69 2.94 -13.87
CA ALA A 127 -45.17 2.84 -12.51
C ALA A 127 -43.65 2.96 -12.37
N ALA A 128 -42.97 3.63 -13.30
CA ALA A 128 -41.52 3.68 -13.39
C ALA A 128 -40.83 4.52 -12.28
N ARG A 129 -41.52 5.51 -11.70
CA ARG A 129 -40.98 6.32 -10.59
C ARG A 129 -42.04 6.73 -9.57
N SER A 130 -41.61 7.05 -8.34
CA SER A 130 -42.46 7.73 -7.34
C SER A 130 -42.20 9.24 -7.40
N LEU A 131 -43.27 10.03 -7.41
CA LEU A 131 -43.19 11.50 -7.42
C LEU A 131 -43.47 12.04 -6.02
N GLY A 132 -42.67 12.99 -5.56
CA GLY A 132 -42.81 13.59 -4.25
C GLY A 132 -42.27 15.01 -4.19
N VAL A 133 -42.34 15.62 -3.00
CA VAL A 133 -41.76 16.95 -2.74
C VAL A 133 -40.25 16.97 -3.04
N GLU A 134 -39.56 15.84 -2.85
CA GLU A 134 -38.14 15.67 -3.15
C GLU A 134 -37.77 15.97 -4.60
N ASP A 135 -38.67 15.74 -5.57
CA ASP A 135 -38.39 16.05 -6.98
C ASP A 135 -38.26 17.57 -7.21
N PHE A 136 -39.00 18.36 -6.43
CA PHE A 136 -38.92 19.83 -6.50
C PHE A 136 -37.67 20.37 -5.80
N TYR A 137 -37.26 19.76 -4.68
CA TYR A 137 -35.97 20.09 -4.06
C TYR A 137 -34.79 19.73 -4.96
N ALA A 138 -34.87 18.59 -5.64
CA ALA A 138 -33.90 18.17 -6.65
C ALA A 138 -33.81 19.17 -7.81
N ALA A 139 -34.95 19.63 -8.35
CA ALA A 139 -34.98 20.67 -9.37
C ALA A 139 -34.35 21.99 -8.88
N GLY A 140 -34.63 22.39 -7.63
CA GLY A 140 -34.05 23.58 -7.03
C GLY A 140 -32.54 23.49 -6.79
N TYR A 141 -32.06 22.35 -6.30
CA TYR A 141 -30.63 22.09 -6.15
C TYR A 141 -29.92 22.08 -7.50
N LEU A 142 -30.48 21.38 -8.49
CA LEU A 142 -29.93 21.28 -9.83
C LEU A 142 -29.84 22.65 -10.51
N SER A 143 -30.91 23.45 -10.44
CA SER A 143 -30.95 24.82 -10.95
C SER A 143 -29.82 25.66 -10.35
N LEU A 144 -29.62 25.61 -9.03
CA LEU A 144 -28.52 26.33 -8.38
C LEU A 144 -27.15 25.91 -8.91
N GLN A 145 -26.88 24.60 -8.99
CA GLN A 145 -25.57 24.09 -9.39
C GLN A 145 -25.24 24.43 -10.85
N ILE A 146 -26.20 24.31 -11.78
CA ILE A 146 -26.01 24.70 -13.18
C ILE A 146 -25.75 26.20 -13.29
N GLN A 147 -26.49 27.01 -12.55
CA GLN A 147 -26.35 28.47 -12.56
C GLN A 147 -24.99 28.92 -11.96
N ILE A 148 -24.47 28.22 -10.94
CA ILE A 148 -23.12 28.43 -10.40
C ILE A 148 -22.06 28.01 -11.43
N MET A 149 -22.18 26.80 -11.98
CA MET A 149 -21.25 26.24 -12.97
C MET A 149 -21.11 27.17 -14.18
N THR A 150 -22.23 27.55 -14.79
CA THR A 150 -22.29 28.43 -15.96
C THR A 150 -21.57 29.76 -15.73
N ARG A 151 -21.82 30.41 -14.59
CA ARG A 151 -21.25 31.74 -14.29
C ARG A 151 -19.77 31.68 -13.95
N ARG A 152 -19.32 30.64 -13.23
CA ARG A 152 -17.89 30.49 -12.89
C ARG A 152 -17.02 30.22 -14.11
N LEU A 153 -17.58 29.58 -15.11
CA LEU A 153 -16.96 29.40 -16.42
C LEU A 153 -17.05 30.66 -17.30
N ARG A 154 -17.55 31.77 -16.76
CA ARG A 154 -17.68 33.09 -17.41
C ARG A 154 -18.62 33.10 -18.62
N TYR A 155 -19.55 32.16 -18.67
CA TYR A 155 -20.63 32.16 -19.64
C TYR A 155 -21.83 32.98 -19.13
N THR A 156 -22.63 33.46 -20.08
CA THR A 156 -23.92 34.09 -19.79
C THR A 156 -25.00 33.02 -19.89
N SER A 157 -25.85 32.91 -18.86
CA SER A 157 -26.96 31.94 -18.83
C SER A 157 -27.86 32.08 -20.06
N ASN A 158 -28.19 30.96 -20.71
CA ASN A 158 -29.15 30.89 -21.82
C ASN A 158 -30.50 30.26 -21.39
N LEU A 159 -30.61 29.91 -20.11
CA LEU A 159 -31.78 29.30 -19.51
C LEU A 159 -33.04 30.15 -19.77
N ASP A 160 -34.05 29.56 -20.41
CA ASP A 160 -35.37 30.17 -20.53
C ASP A 160 -36.09 30.13 -19.18
N GLU A 161 -35.81 31.15 -18.35
CA GLU A 161 -36.37 31.28 -17.00
C GLU A 161 -37.91 31.31 -17.01
N LEU A 162 -38.53 31.85 -18.07
CA LEU A 162 -39.98 31.93 -18.18
C LEU A 162 -40.58 30.56 -18.51
N HIS A 163 -39.95 29.79 -19.40
CA HIS A 163 -40.34 28.41 -19.66
C HIS A 163 -40.18 27.55 -18.40
N LEU A 164 -39.00 27.59 -17.76
CA LEU A 164 -38.72 26.85 -16.53
C LEU A 164 -39.75 27.16 -15.43
N GLN A 165 -40.04 28.44 -15.20
CA GLN A 165 -41.06 28.88 -14.24
C GLN A 165 -42.45 28.31 -14.59
N ASN A 166 -42.88 28.42 -15.84
CA ASN A 166 -44.19 27.93 -16.26
C ASN A 166 -44.32 26.42 -16.04
N ARG A 167 -43.28 25.63 -16.33
CA ARG A 167 -43.30 24.18 -16.16
C ARG A 167 -43.21 23.75 -14.70
N ILE A 168 -42.34 24.36 -13.89
CA ILE A 168 -42.24 23.99 -12.46
C ILE A 168 -43.51 24.36 -11.68
N VAL A 169 -44.17 25.47 -12.02
CA VAL A 169 -45.47 25.85 -11.44
C VAL A 169 -46.58 24.89 -11.90
N ALA A 170 -46.59 24.50 -13.18
CA ALA A 170 -47.53 23.50 -13.69
C ALA A 170 -47.37 22.15 -12.97
N ALA A 171 -46.12 21.69 -12.78
CA ALA A 171 -45.81 20.50 -12.02
C ALA A 171 -46.30 20.60 -10.57
N ALA A 172 -46.07 21.72 -9.90
CA ALA A 172 -46.48 21.95 -8.53
C ALA A 172 -48.01 21.92 -8.36
N LYS A 173 -48.75 22.55 -9.28
CA LYS A 173 -50.22 22.54 -9.28
C LYS A 173 -50.76 21.13 -9.52
N ALA A 174 -50.27 20.45 -10.55
CA ALA A 174 -50.65 19.06 -10.85
C ALA A 174 -50.38 18.12 -9.66
N PHE A 175 -49.24 18.29 -8.99
CA PHE A 175 -48.86 17.47 -7.83
C PHE A 175 -49.85 17.63 -6.67
N LEU A 176 -50.24 18.87 -6.37
CA LEU A 176 -51.21 19.18 -5.32
C LEU A 176 -52.63 18.73 -5.68
N ASP A 177 -52.97 18.75 -6.96
CA ASP A 177 -54.21 18.21 -7.52
C ASP A 177 -54.20 16.67 -7.63
N ARG A 178 -53.08 16.05 -7.27
CA ARG A 178 -52.84 14.60 -7.29
C ARG A 178 -52.86 13.98 -8.70
N ASP A 179 -52.58 14.77 -9.73
CA ASP A 179 -52.43 14.31 -11.11
C ASP A 179 -50.98 13.89 -11.38
N ALA A 180 -50.69 12.60 -11.25
CA ALA A 180 -49.35 12.06 -11.43
C ALA A 180 -48.81 12.22 -12.85
N VAL A 181 -49.66 12.09 -13.88
CA VAL A 181 -49.25 12.15 -15.28
C VAL A 181 -48.83 13.57 -15.63
N ALA A 182 -49.68 14.54 -15.36
CA ALA A 182 -49.37 15.95 -15.63
C ALA A 182 -48.19 16.44 -14.79
N THR A 183 -48.01 15.94 -13.56
CA THR A 183 -46.83 16.23 -12.74
C THR A 183 -45.56 15.71 -13.40
N ALA A 184 -45.56 14.44 -13.85
CA ALA A 184 -44.39 13.83 -14.46
C ALA A 184 -44.00 14.49 -15.80
N GLU A 185 -44.97 14.82 -16.64
CA GLU A 185 -44.73 15.54 -17.90
C GLU A 185 -44.12 16.91 -17.65
N ALA A 186 -44.65 17.66 -16.69
CA ALA A 186 -44.14 18.99 -16.36
C ALA A 186 -42.76 18.95 -15.69
N LEU A 187 -42.46 17.93 -14.88
CA LEU A 187 -41.12 17.73 -14.32
C LEU A 187 -40.10 17.33 -15.40
N HIS A 188 -40.46 16.47 -16.36
CA HIS A 188 -39.55 16.17 -17.49
C HIS A 188 -39.10 17.46 -18.18
N ASP A 189 -40.03 18.34 -18.56
CA ASP A 189 -39.68 19.59 -19.22
C ASP A 189 -38.81 20.52 -18.35
N VAL A 190 -38.98 20.48 -17.02
CA VAL A 190 -38.12 21.22 -16.08
C VAL A 190 -36.68 20.70 -16.13
N PHE A 191 -36.50 19.38 -16.05
CA PHE A 191 -35.16 18.77 -16.05
C PHE A 191 -34.50 18.80 -17.43
N ASP A 192 -35.28 18.75 -18.51
CA ASP A 192 -34.81 18.95 -19.88
C ASP A 192 -34.28 20.37 -20.07
N ALA A 193 -35.04 21.40 -19.67
CA ALA A 193 -34.59 22.80 -19.76
C ALA A 193 -33.29 23.05 -18.99
N LEU A 194 -33.12 22.42 -17.82
CA LEU A 194 -31.88 22.48 -17.04
C LEU A 194 -30.71 21.75 -17.74
N SER A 195 -30.99 20.63 -18.40
CA SER A 195 -29.97 19.86 -19.14
C SER A 195 -29.53 20.60 -20.41
N GLU A 196 -30.48 21.18 -21.16
CA GLU A 196 -30.21 22.01 -22.33
C GLU A 196 -29.33 23.21 -21.97
N GLU A 197 -29.57 23.84 -20.81
CA GLU A 197 -28.72 24.95 -20.36
C GLU A 197 -27.26 24.52 -20.19
N ARG A 198 -27.01 23.33 -19.62
CA ARG A 198 -25.65 22.81 -19.53
C ARG A 198 -25.07 22.49 -20.91
N ASP A 199 -25.86 21.87 -21.79
CA ASP A 199 -25.42 21.40 -23.11
C ASP A 199 -24.93 22.52 -24.03
N HIS A 200 -25.39 23.75 -23.77
CA HIS A 200 -24.87 24.94 -24.44
C HIS A 200 -23.37 25.19 -24.21
N TYR A 201 -22.81 24.70 -23.10
CA TYR A 201 -21.42 24.94 -22.73
C TYR A 201 -20.53 23.72 -22.91
N PHE A 202 -21.06 22.50 -22.70
CA PHE A 202 -20.31 21.27 -22.85
C PHE A 202 -21.15 20.15 -23.43
N SER A 203 -20.50 19.30 -24.25
CA SER A 203 -21.15 18.14 -24.87
C SER A 203 -20.91 16.82 -24.13
N SER A 204 -19.97 16.80 -23.18
CA SER A 204 -19.65 15.60 -22.40
C SER A 204 -20.34 15.62 -21.05
N ASP A 205 -21.03 14.51 -20.72
CA ASP A 205 -21.63 14.32 -19.40
C ASP A 205 -20.55 14.02 -18.35
N PRO A 206 -20.57 14.67 -17.18
CA PRO A 206 -19.75 14.26 -16.05
C PRO A 206 -20.08 12.84 -15.59
N HIS A 207 -19.15 12.20 -14.89
CA HIS A 207 -19.31 10.86 -14.34
C HIS A 207 -19.51 10.93 -12.82
N LEU A 208 -20.49 10.21 -12.30
CA LEU A 208 -20.78 10.12 -10.86
C LEU A 208 -20.53 8.68 -10.40
N VAL A 209 -19.70 8.51 -9.37
CA VAL A 209 -19.43 7.22 -8.74
C VAL A 209 -19.79 7.34 -7.27
N ASP A 210 -20.89 6.70 -6.87
CA ASP A 210 -21.27 6.57 -5.46
C ASP A 210 -20.64 5.33 -4.84
N LEU A 211 -19.85 5.51 -3.78
CA LEU A 211 -19.08 4.48 -3.11
C LEU A 211 -19.38 4.44 -1.60
N THR A 212 -20.11 3.42 -1.17
CA THR A 212 -20.31 3.14 0.25
C THR A 212 -19.11 2.36 0.83
N LEU A 213 -18.48 2.92 1.86
CA LEU A 213 -17.40 2.29 2.63
C LEU A 213 -17.95 1.33 3.68
N LEU A 214 -17.28 0.19 3.87
CA LEU A 214 -17.68 -0.84 4.82
C LEU A 214 -16.50 -1.28 5.69
N THR A 215 -16.81 -1.60 6.95
CA THR A 215 -15.99 -2.42 7.85
C THR A 215 -16.88 -3.53 8.40
N PRO A 216 -16.34 -4.64 8.97
CA PRO A 216 -17.17 -5.70 9.54
C PRO A 216 -18.22 -5.18 10.55
N GLY A 217 -17.79 -4.29 11.45
CA GLY A 217 -18.68 -3.68 12.44
C GLY A 217 -19.75 -2.78 11.82
N VAL A 218 -19.37 -1.95 10.84
CA VAL A 218 -20.31 -1.06 10.13
C VAL A 218 -21.33 -1.87 9.34
N LEU A 219 -20.90 -2.90 8.61
CA LEU A 219 -21.80 -3.77 7.85
C LEU A 219 -22.83 -4.39 8.77
N LYS A 220 -22.40 -5.00 9.87
CA LYS A 220 -23.31 -5.62 10.86
C LYS A 220 -24.33 -4.62 11.41
N SER A 221 -23.86 -3.47 11.91
CA SER A 221 -24.76 -2.44 12.45
C SER A 221 -25.73 -1.89 11.41
N ALA A 222 -25.28 -1.72 10.16
CA ALA A 222 -26.13 -1.25 9.07
C ALA A 222 -27.19 -2.28 8.69
N THR A 223 -26.81 -3.56 8.57
CA THR A 223 -27.77 -4.63 8.28
C THR A 223 -28.83 -4.77 9.37
N ASP A 224 -28.44 -4.67 10.64
CA ASP A 224 -29.37 -4.71 11.78
C ASP A 224 -30.35 -3.52 11.76
N ALA A 225 -29.91 -2.38 11.22
CA ALA A 225 -30.72 -1.17 11.02
C ALA A 225 -31.56 -1.17 9.72
N GLY A 226 -31.66 -2.31 9.01
CA GLY A 226 -32.45 -2.43 7.79
C GLY A 226 -31.87 -1.69 6.58
N TRP A 227 -30.56 -1.44 6.56
CA TRP A 227 -29.90 -0.72 5.46
C TRP A 227 -30.05 -1.43 4.11
N LEU A 228 -30.06 -2.77 4.07
CA LEU A 228 -30.12 -3.54 2.83
C LEU A 228 -31.37 -3.23 1.99
N ASP A 229 -32.52 -3.06 2.64
CA ASP A 229 -33.76 -2.67 1.95
C ASP A 229 -33.64 -1.29 1.30
N ARG A 230 -33.06 -0.32 2.03
CA ARG A 230 -32.86 1.04 1.54
C ARG A 230 -31.82 1.10 0.42
N PHE A 231 -30.72 0.37 0.57
CA PHE A 231 -29.66 0.27 -0.43
C PHE A 231 -30.17 -0.38 -1.72
N GLN A 232 -30.92 -1.47 -1.62
CA GLN A 232 -31.53 -2.12 -2.77
C GLN A 232 -32.53 -1.18 -3.48
N ALA A 233 -33.34 -0.44 -2.72
CA ALA A 233 -34.31 0.50 -3.28
C ALA A 233 -33.65 1.71 -3.98
N SER A 234 -32.44 2.10 -3.57
CA SER A 234 -31.71 3.23 -4.18
C SER A 234 -30.83 2.85 -5.37
N ALA A 235 -30.60 1.55 -5.62
CA ALA A 235 -29.80 1.03 -6.72
C ALA A 235 -30.69 0.67 -7.93
N THR A 236 -30.96 1.67 -8.77
CA THR A 236 -31.91 1.57 -9.90
C THR A 236 -31.21 1.42 -11.25
N GLN A 237 -31.90 0.76 -12.21
CA GLN A 237 -31.48 0.68 -13.62
C GLN A 237 -32.09 1.82 -14.43
N ASP A 238 -31.52 2.03 -15.63
CA ASP A 238 -32.16 2.84 -16.67
C ASP A 238 -33.50 2.19 -17.08
N ASP A 239 -34.51 3.02 -17.31
CA ASP A 239 -35.80 2.67 -17.91
C ASP A 239 -36.07 3.63 -19.07
N ASP A 240 -35.48 3.30 -20.23
CA ASP A 240 -35.56 4.08 -21.47
C ASP A 240 -37.02 4.30 -21.92
N GLY A 241 -37.92 3.35 -21.61
CA GLY A 241 -39.32 3.43 -21.99
C GLY A 241 -40.06 4.58 -21.30
N ASP A 242 -39.61 4.96 -20.11
CA ASP A 242 -40.24 5.94 -19.23
C ASP A 242 -39.34 7.14 -18.88
N GLY A 243 -38.22 7.27 -19.60
CA GLY A 243 -37.25 8.35 -19.42
C GLY A 243 -36.63 8.37 -18.02
N VAL A 244 -36.56 7.24 -17.32
CA VAL A 244 -35.93 7.16 -15.99
C VAL A 244 -34.47 6.76 -16.15
N LEU A 245 -33.58 7.62 -15.65
CA LEU A 245 -32.16 7.28 -15.60
C LEU A 245 -31.84 6.52 -14.31
N GLY A 246 -30.99 5.51 -14.41
CA GLY A 246 -30.56 4.67 -13.32
C GLY A 246 -29.55 5.37 -12.42
N THR A 247 -29.67 5.12 -11.12
CA THR A 247 -28.66 5.50 -10.12
C THR A 247 -28.06 4.25 -9.50
N PRO A 248 -27.17 3.52 -10.21
CA PRO A 248 -26.46 2.39 -9.64
C PRO A 248 -25.64 2.81 -8.42
N ARG A 249 -25.38 1.85 -7.54
CA ARG A 249 -24.65 2.06 -6.26
C ARG A 249 -23.41 1.20 -6.22
N ASN A 250 -22.39 1.63 -5.49
CA ASN A 250 -21.18 0.83 -5.30
C ASN A 250 -20.84 0.65 -3.84
N VAL A 251 -20.19 -0.48 -3.53
CA VAL A 251 -19.62 -0.75 -2.21
C VAL A 251 -18.14 -1.08 -2.30
N LEU A 252 -17.38 -0.65 -1.30
CA LEU A 252 -16.03 -1.12 -1.09
C LEU A 252 -16.05 -2.34 -0.17
N LEU A 253 -15.64 -3.49 -0.70
CA LEU A 253 -15.53 -4.75 0.00
C LEU A 253 -14.05 -5.07 0.21
N ASP A 254 -13.48 -4.49 1.26
CA ASP A 254 -12.10 -4.77 1.67
C ASP A 254 -11.96 -6.17 2.29
N GLY A 255 -10.74 -6.70 2.36
CA GLY A 255 -10.48 -8.08 2.75
C GLY A 255 -10.97 -8.45 4.15
N THR A 256 -11.07 -7.49 5.08
CA THR A 256 -11.67 -7.74 6.41
C THR A 256 -13.17 -8.00 6.31
N VAL A 257 -13.88 -7.28 5.45
CA VAL A 257 -15.31 -7.52 5.17
C VAL A 257 -15.48 -8.85 4.43
N ALA A 258 -14.61 -9.16 3.46
CA ALA A 258 -14.63 -10.43 2.74
C ALA A 258 -14.45 -11.62 3.70
N ALA A 259 -13.50 -11.53 4.63
CA ALA A 259 -13.26 -12.56 5.64
C ALA A 259 -14.48 -12.79 6.54
N GLU A 260 -15.12 -11.71 7.00
CA GLU A 260 -16.34 -11.78 7.81
C GLU A 260 -17.49 -12.46 7.05
N LEU A 261 -17.66 -12.14 5.76
CA LEU A 261 -18.68 -12.76 4.92
C LEU A 261 -18.45 -14.25 4.70
N CYS A 262 -17.19 -14.67 4.51
CA CYS A 262 -16.80 -16.08 4.45
C CYS A 262 -17.06 -16.80 5.77
N ALA A 263 -16.63 -16.22 6.89
CA ALA A 263 -16.84 -16.82 8.22
C ALA A 263 -18.33 -17.01 8.54
N ALA A 264 -19.17 -16.04 8.18
CA ALA A 264 -20.62 -16.12 8.36
C ALA A 264 -21.29 -17.14 7.42
N LYS A 265 -20.70 -17.42 6.25
CA LYS A 265 -21.18 -18.45 5.32
C LYS A 265 -21.05 -19.85 5.91
N ASP A 266 -19.99 -20.09 6.67
CA ASP A 266 -19.74 -21.41 7.29
C ASP A 266 -20.40 -21.55 8.68
N ALA A 267 -20.94 -20.46 9.24
CA ALA A 267 -21.63 -20.47 10.52
C ALA A 267 -22.99 -21.20 10.46
N SER A 268 -23.32 -21.93 11.52
CA SER A 268 -24.62 -22.59 11.70
C SER A 268 -25.30 -22.09 12.98
N PRO A 269 -26.47 -21.43 12.90
CA PRO A 269 -27.22 -21.11 11.67
C PRO A 269 -26.55 -19.99 10.84
N HIS A 270 -26.82 -19.97 9.53
CA HIS A 270 -26.35 -18.92 8.63
C HIS A 270 -26.88 -17.54 9.04
N HIS A 271 -26.07 -16.50 8.81
CA HIS A 271 -26.45 -15.13 9.10
C HIS A 271 -27.25 -14.54 7.92
N GLU A 272 -28.58 -14.70 7.94
CA GLU A 272 -29.51 -14.31 6.87
C GLU A 272 -29.24 -12.91 6.25
N PRO A 273 -28.97 -11.83 7.02
CA PRO A 273 -28.62 -10.54 6.43
C PRO A 273 -27.37 -10.53 5.55
N PHE A 274 -26.35 -11.34 5.85
CA PHE A 274 -25.13 -11.39 5.02
C PHE A 274 -25.37 -12.20 3.75
N ASP A 275 -26.22 -13.22 3.80
CA ASP A 275 -26.67 -13.93 2.60
C ASP A 275 -27.41 -12.98 1.66
N ARG A 276 -28.31 -12.15 2.21
CA ARG A 276 -29.00 -11.11 1.45
C ARG A 276 -28.03 -10.09 0.86
N PHE A 277 -27.05 -9.62 1.63
CA PHE A 277 -26.04 -8.69 1.11
C PHE A 277 -25.29 -9.27 -0.09
N ARG A 278 -24.87 -10.55 -0.04
CA ARG A 278 -24.24 -11.22 -1.20
C ARG A 278 -25.15 -11.28 -2.42
N GLN A 279 -26.45 -11.52 -2.23
CA GLN A 279 -27.43 -11.51 -3.34
C GLN A 279 -27.54 -10.13 -3.98
N LEU A 280 -27.45 -9.04 -3.20
CA LEU A 280 -27.46 -7.68 -3.73
C LEU A 280 -26.23 -7.38 -4.60
N LEU A 281 -25.06 -7.92 -4.25
CA LEU A 281 -23.83 -7.75 -5.04
C LEU A 281 -23.87 -8.42 -6.42
N ALA A 282 -24.86 -9.29 -6.67
CA ALA A 282 -25.06 -9.93 -7.95
C ALA A 282 -26.04 -9.16 -8.86
N LEU A 283 -26.61 -8.04 -8.38
CA LEU A 283 -27.47 -7.18 -9.19
C LEU A 283 -26.63 -6.29 -10.11
N ASP A 284 -27.07 -6.12 -11.36
CA ASP A 284 -26.37 -5.24 -12.33
C ASP A 284 -26.38 -3.75 -11.91
N THR A 285 -27.23 -3.37 -10.95
CA THR A 285 -27.29 -2.02 -10.36
C THR A 285 -26.30 -1.80 -9.22
N VAL A 286 -25.61 -2.85 -8.79
CA VAL A 286 -24.69 -2.81 -7.66
C VAL A 286 -23.30 -3.17 -8.13
N GLY A 287 -22.44 -2.17 -8.27
CA GLY A 287 -21.01 -2.39 -8.47
C GLY A 287 -20.28 -2.58 -7.15
N TRP A 288 -19.07 -3.09 -7.22
CA TRP A 288 -18.22 -3.20 -6.03
C TRP A 288 -16.74 -3.24 -6.44
N ALA A 289 -15.89 -2.80 -5.52
CA ALA A 289 -14.46 -3.01 -5.61
C ALA A 289 -13.97 -3.80 -4.41
N GLY A 290 -12.91 -4.57 -4.59
CA GLY A 290 -12.35 -5.39 -3.54
C GLY A 290 -11.00 -5.99 -3.93
N GLY A 291 -10.63 -7.09 -3.29
CA GLY A 291 -9.36 -7.77 -3.55
C GLY A 291 -8.16 -7.18 -2.80
N GLY A 292 -8.31 -5.99 -2.22
CA GLY A 292 -7.44 -5.51 -1.16
C GLY A 292 -7.54 -6.41 0.06
N TRP A 293 -6.40 -6.85 0.60
CA TRP A 293 -6.38 -7.59 1.86
C TRP A 293 -5.97 -6.65 2.99
N ALA A 294 -6.89 -6.48 3.96
CA ALA A 294 -6.70 -5.64 5.14
C ALA A 294 -6.57 -6.44 6.46
N GLY A 295 -6.46 -7.77 6.40
CA GLY A 295 -5.91 -8.56 7.51
C GLY A 295 -4.40 -8.72 7.34
N GLY A 296 -3.69 -9.46 8.17
CA GLY A 296 -2.29 -9.76 7.87
C GLY A 296 -1.36 -8.56 8.10
N GLY A 297 -1.20 -8.16 9.37
CA GLY A 297 -0.17 -7.23 9.81
C GLY A 297 1.18 -7.47 9.12
N TRP A 298 1.85 -6.36 8.79
CA TRP A 298 3.18 -6.03 8.21
C TRP A 298 4.09 -7.11 7.59
N ALA A 299 3.99 -8.37 7.97
CA ALA A 299 4.67 -9.53 7.37
C ALA A 299 3.71 -10.62 6.88
N GLY A 300 2.42 -10.29 6.65
CA GLY A 300 1.41 -11.22 6.15
C GLY A 300 0.86 -12.20 7.20
N ARG A 301 1.00 -11.90 8.50
CA ARG A 301 0.56 -12.77 9.62
C ARG A 301 -0.22 -12.10 10.75
N GLY A 302 -0.61 -10.84 10.62
CA GLY A 302 -1.49 -10.23 11.62
C GLY A 302 -2.93 -10.75 11.54
N VAL A 303 -3.65 -10.53 12.63
CA VAL A 303 -5.07 -10.85 12.80
C VAL A 303 -5.90 -10.01 11.82
N ALA A 304 -7.13 -10.46 11.52
CA ALA A 304 -8.09 -9.63 10.79
C ALA A 304 -8.23 -8.26 11.50
N GLY A 305 -7.91 -7.17 10.80
CA GLY A 305 -7.97 -5.81 11.34
C GLY A 305 -6.63 -5.07 11.47
N ASP A 306 -5.49 -5.74 11.33
CA ASP A 306 -4.19 -5.04 11.27
C ASP A 306 -3.93 -4.47 9.87
N PRO A 307 -3.59 -3.16 9.73
CA PRO A 307 -3.30 -2.57 8.43
C PRO A 307 -2.08 -3.25 7.78
N SER A 308 -2.27 -3.73 6.53
CA SER A 308 -1.19 -4.31 5.75
C SER A 308 -0.38 -3.20 5.08
N CYS A 309 0.90 -3.07 5.42
CA CYS A 309 1.78 -2.12 4.74
C CYS A 309 2.68 -2.82 3.73
N LEU A 310 2.40 -2.52 2.47
CA LEU A 310 3.11 -3.08 1.32
C LEU A 310 4.58 -2.64 1.26
N ASP A 311 4.96 -1.54 1.93
CA ASP A 311 6.35 -1.07 1.98
C ASP A 311 7.23 -1.91 2.92
N ALA A 312 6.62 -2.60 3.88
CA ALA A 312 7.32 -3.50 4.79
C ALA A 312 7.41 -4.94 4.28
N MET A 313 6.92 -5.22 3.07
CA MET A 313 6.88 -6.57 2.49
C MET A 313 7.96 -6.77 1.43
N THR A 314 8.32 -8.03 1.18
CA THR A 314 9.05 -8.44 -0.03
C THR A 314 8.13 -8.33 -1.25
N MET A 315 8.69 -8.33 -2.46
CA MET A 315 7.87 -8.32 -3.69
C MET A 315 6.97 -9.56 -3.79
N ALA A 316 7.50 -10.73 -3.40
CA ALA A 316 6.74 -11.98 -3.41
C ALA A 316 5.57 -11.94 -2.42
N SER A 317 5.82 -11.50 -1.18
CA SER A 317 4.78 -11.39 -0.16
C SER A 317 3.71 -10.37 -0.53
N ALA A 318 4.09 -9.19 -1.02
CA ALA A 318 3.14 -8.17 -1.47
C ALA A 318 2.24 -8.68 -2.60
N ARG A 319 2.79 -9.48 -3.52
CA ARG A 319 1.99 -10.06 -4.58
C ARG A 319 1.07 -11.18 -4.09
N HIS A 320 1.56 -12.09 -3.25
CA HIS A 320 0.71 -13.13 -2.66
C HIS A 320 -0.45 -12.53 -1.87
N LEU A 321 -0.26 -11.35 -1.28
CA LEU A 321 -1.33 -10.62 -0.62
C LEU A 321 -2.45 -10.24 -1.59
N PHE A 322 -2.13 -9.78 -2.81
CA PHE A 322 -3.13 -9.46 -3.85
C PHE A 322 -3.81 -10.71 -4.37
N GLU A 323 -3.06 -11.81 -4.59
CA GLU A 323 -3.62 -13.11 -4.97
C GLU A 323 -4.62 -13.60 -3.90
N SER A 324 -4.22 -13.55 -2.63
CA SER A 324 -5.02 -14.02 -1.50
C SER A 324 -6.25 -13.14 -1.26
N GLY A 325 -6.10 -11.81 -1.38
CA GLY A 325 -7.21 -10.86 -1.33
C GLY A 325 -8.23 -11.09 -2.43
N THR A 326 -7.76 -11.35 -3.66
CA THR A 326 -8.63 -11.66 -4.81
C THR A 326 -9.37 -12.97 -4.60
N VAL A 327 -8.69 -14.03 -4.15
CA VAL A 327 -9.31 -15.33 -3.84
C VAL A 327 -10.34 -15.19 -2.73
N LEU A 328 -10.02 -14.46 -1.67
CA LEU A 328 -10.93 -14.24 -0.55
C LEU A 328 -12.18 -13.47 -0.98
N ALA A 329 -12.01 -12.36 -1.70
CA ALA A 329 -13.13 -11.59 -2.24
C ALA A 329 -14.01 -12.46 -3.16
N SER A 330 -13.38 -13.26 -4.02
CA SER A 330 -14.07 -14.19 -4.91
C SER A 330 -14.88 -15.23 -4.15
N ALA A 331 -14.32 -15.81 -3.08
CA ALA A 331 -15.00 -16.78 -2.23
C ALA A 331 -16.16 -16.14 -1.43
N ALA A 332 -15.97 -14.90 -0.98
CA ALA A 332 -16.94 -14.14 -0.20
C ALA A 332 -18.17 -13.75 -1.01
N VAL A 333 -18.01 -13.36 -2.28
CA VAL A 333 -19.11 -12.88 -3.13
C VAL A 333 -19.61 -13.96 -4.09
N GLY A 334 -18.76 -14.92 -4.48
CA GLY A 334 -19.04 -15.91 -5.52
C GLY A 334 -18.63 -15.46 -6.92
N GLN A 335 -18.02 -14.28 -7.06
CA GLN A 335 -17.52 -13.71 -8.30
C GLN A 335 -16.20 -12.95 -8.05
N ALA A 336 -15.29 -12.99 -9.02
CA ALA A 336 -14.02 -12.27 -8.92
C ALA A 336 -14.24 -10.75 -9.05
N PRO A 337 -13.55 -9.92 -8.24
CA PRO A 337 -13.64 -8.47 -8.36
C PRO A 337 -13.06 -7.99 -9.70
N SER A 338 -13.77 -7.08 -10.37
CA SER A 338 -13.30 -6.42 -11.61
C SER A 338 -12.50 -5.14 -11.33
N VAL A 339 -12.70 -4.53 -10.16
CA VAL A 339 -12.02 -3.30 -9.72
C VAL A 339 -11.31 -3.55 -8.39
N TYR A 340 -10.02 -3.21 -8.35
CA TYR A 340 -9.22 -3.33 -7.14
C TYR A 340 -9.37 -2.08 -6.26
N ALA A 341 -9.65 -2.27 -4.98
CA ALA A 341 -9.59 -1.22 -3.98
C ALA A 341 -9.37 -1.81 -2.57
N ARG A 342 -8.94 -0.97 -1.64
CA ARG A 342 -8.79 -1.26 -0.21
C ARG A 342 -9.21 -0.05 0.62
N LEU A 343 -9.64 -0.26 1.86
CA LEU A 343 -10.12 0.83 2.71
C LEU A 343 -8.96 1.68 3.24
N SER A 344 -7.89 1.02 3.66
CA SER A 344 -6.71 1.65 4.27
C SER A 344 -5.44 1.15 3.61
N GLY A 345 -4.45 2.01 3.39
CA GLY A 345 -3.16 1.70 2.78
C GLY A 345 -3.06 2.08 1.29
N MET A 346 -1.91 2.63 0.90
CA MET A 346 -1.57 2.99 -0.47
C MET A 346 -1.49 1.77 -1.40
N THR A 347 -1.83 1.93 -2.68
CA THR A 347 -1.56 0.94 -3.74
C THR A 347 -0.32 1.35 -4.56
N PRO A 348 0.84 0.67 -4.39
CA PRO A 348 2.08 1.04 -5.07
C PRO A 348 2.04 0.78 -6.57
N VAL A 349 2.58 1.74 -7.34
CA VAL A 349 2.66 1.64 -8.81
C VAL A 349 3.39 0.39 -9.30
N ASP A 350 4.38 -0.08 -8.56
CA ASP A 350 5.23 -1.20 -8.94
C ASP A 350 4.57 -2.57 -8.72
N LEU A 351 3.35 -2.58 -8.15
CA LEU A 351 2.47 -3.74 -8.02
C LEU A 351 1.29 -3.72 -9.01
N VAL A 352 1.09 -2.64 -9.77
CA VAL A 352 0.07 -2.56 -10.85
C VAL A 352 0.16 -3.75 -11.83
N PRO A 353 1.34 -4.25 -12.23
CA PRO A 353 1.42 -5.41 -13.13
C PRO A 353 0.83 -6.68 -12.54
N ALA A 354 0.92 -6.85 -11.21
CA ALA A 354 0.33 -7.98 -10.52
C ALA A 354 -1.20 -7.87 -10.52
N LEU A 355 -1.75 -6.67 -10.32
CA LEU A 355 -3.20 -6.44 -10.45
C LEU A 355 -3.69 -6.71 -11.88
N ALA A 356 -2.98 -6.19 -12.89
CA ALA A 356 -3.31 -6.46 -14.28
C ALA A 356 -3.31 -7.96 -14.60
N ALA A 357 -2.35 -8.72 -14.05
CA ALA A 357 -2.26 -10.18 -14.24
C ALA A 357 -3.39 -10.95 -13.55
N LEU A 358 -3.99 -10.40 -12.49
CA LEU A 358 -5.15 -10.95 -11.80
C LEU A 358 -6.48 -10.65 -12.50
N GLY A 359 -6.46 -9.86 -13.59
CA GLY A 359 -7.65 -9.56 -14.40
C GLY A 359 -8.42 -8.31 -13.98
N TYR A 360 -7.89 -7.50 -13.05
CA TYR A 360 -8.50 -6.22 -12.70
C TYR A 360 -8.51 -5.27 -13.90
N ARG A 361 -9.67 -4.65 -14.16
CA ARG A 361 -9.89 -3.66 -15.21
C ARG A 361 -9.55 -2.25 -14.76
N GLY A 362 -9.78 -1.98 -13.48
CA GLY A 362 -9.52 -0.68 -12.87
C GLY A 362 -9.00 -0.80 -11.45
N VAL A 363 -8.39 0.28 -10.97
CA VAL A 363 -7.85 0.40 -9.61
C VAL A 363 -8.32 1.70 -8.95
N ILE A 364 -8.65 1.65 -7.66
CA ILE A 364 -8.84 2.84 -6.83
C ILE A 364 -7.65 2.87 -5.85
N PRO A 365 -6.61 3.67 -6.11
CA PRO A 365 -5.37 3.66 -5.33
C PRO A 365 -5.45 4.51 -4.03
N ILE A 366 -6.63 5.00 -3.70
CA ILE A 366 -6.91 5.92 -2.60
C ILE A 366 -6.89 5.16 -1.27
N ASP A 367 -6.17 5.72 -0.30
CA ASP A 367 -6.29 5.36 1.11
C ASP A 367 -7.37 6.23 1.75
N PHE A 368 -8.58 5.66 1.90
CA PHE A 368 -9.73 6.38 2.45
C PHE A 368 -9.56 6.70 3.94
N THR A 369 -8.78 5.91 4.68
CA THR A 369 -8.51 6.18 6.10
C THR A 369 -7.52 7.30 6.32
N ALA A 370 -6.48 7.39 5.48
CA ALA A 370 -5.47 8.44 5.57
C ALA A 370 -5.84 9.70 4.78
N GLY A 371 -6.84 9.61 3.88
CA GLY A 371 -7.20 10.71 2.98
C GLY A 371 -6.08 11.02 1.97
N THR A 372 -5.45 9.98 1.41
CA THR A 372 -4.32 10.12 0.47
C THR A 372 -4.48 9.23 -0.76
N GLY A 373 -3.63 9.40 -1.77
CA GLY A 373 -3.65 8.56 -2.98
C GLY A 373 -4.60 9.02 -4.09
N PHE A 374 -5.31 10.15 -3.90
CA PHE A 374 -6.00 10.85 -4.99
C PHE A 374 -5.01 11.70 -5.81
N GLY A 375 -5.37 12.00 -7.04
CA GLY A 375 -4.57 12.76 -8.00
C GLY A 375 -5.21 14.11 -8.36
N ASP A 376 -4.52 14.87 -9.20
CA ASP A 376 -5.04 16.12 -9.76
C ASP A 376 -6.14 15.84 -10.79
N GLU A 377 -5.97 14.78 -11.59
CA GLU A 377 -6.98 14.30 -12.54
C GLU A 377 -7.82 13.17 -11.95
N SER A 378 -9.08 13.13 -12.36
CA SER A 378 -10.07 12.19 -11.86
C SER A 378 -9.88 10.73 -12.32
N LYS A 379 -9.40 10.52 -13.54
CA LYS A 379 -9.16 9.20 -14.13
C LYS A 379 -7.89 9.22 -14.96
N VAL A 380 -7.01 8.24 -14.79
CA VAL A 380 -5.69 8.20 -15.46
C VAL A 380 -5.29 6.79 -15.87
N ILE A 381 -4.42 6.66 -16.87
CA ILE A 381 -3.74 5.38 -17.17
C ILE A 381 -2.52 5.25 -16.27
N VAL A 382 -2.41 4.17 -15.51
CA VAL A 382 -1.24 3.90 -14.68
C VAL A 382 -0.45 2.75 -15.26
N SER A 383 0.83 3.00 -15.52
CA SER A 383 1.76 2.06 -16.12
C SER A 383 2.74 1.49 -15.09
N GLY A 384 2.72 0.17 -14.92
CA GLY A 384 3.77 -0.58 -14.25
C GLY A 384 4.52 -1.45 -15.26
N GLY A 385 5.78 -1.13 -15.58
CA GLY A 385 6.53 -1.88 -16.60
C GLY A 385 5.85 -1.84 -17.98
N HIS A 386 5.27 -2.96 -18.43
CA HIS A 386 4.59 -3.09 -19.73
C HIS A 386 3.07 -3.36 -19.61
N LYS A 387 2.52 -3.22 -18.39
CA LYS A 387 1.09 -3.39 -18.14
C LYS A 387 0.51 -2.05 -17.71
N GLU A 388 -0.65 -1.76 -18.26
CA GLU A 388 -1.43 -0.56 -17.97
C GLU A 388 -2.76 -0.97 -17.34
N VAL A 389 -3.21 -0.18 -16.37
CA VAL A 389 -4.54 -0.29 -15.76
C VAL A 389 -5.07 1.13 -15.58
N GLU A 390 -6.36 1.33 -15.80
CA GLU A 390 -7.00 2.61 -15.50
C GLU A 390 -7.17 2.79 -13.98
N ALA A 391 -6.87 3.99 -13.48
CA ALA A 391 -7.05 4.34 -12.08
C ALA A 391 -8.10 5.43 -11.92
N LEU A 392 -9.02 5.25 -10.96
CA LEU A 392 -9.91 6.28 -10.46
C LEU A 392 -9.19 7.02 -9.33
N THR A 393 -8.68 8.21 -9.64
CA THR A 393 -7.87 9.05 -8.75
C THR A 393 -8.61 10.32 -8.31
N ALA A 394 -9.89 10.47 -8.66
CA ALA A 394 -10.73 11.58 -8.24
C ALA A 394 -10.68 11.79 -6.71
N LYS A 395 -10.54 13.06 -6.30
CA LYS A 395 -10.57 13.42 -4.89
C LYS A 395 -11.91 13.01 -4.28
N PRO A 396 -11.93 12.22 -3.19
CA PRO A 396 -13.18 11.83 -2.54
C PRO A 396 -14.00 13.03 -2.09
N ILE A 397 -15.29 13.01 -2.41
CA ILE A 397 -16.31 13.96 -1.95
C ILE A 397 -17.12 13.26 -0.87
N ASP A 398 -17.05 13.75 0.37
CA ASP A 398 -17.85 13.18 1.47
C ASP A 398 -19.34 13.45 1.23
N ALA A 399 -20.13 12.40 1.00
CA ALA A 399 -21.56 12.53 0.75
C ALA A 399 -22.35 13.04 1.97
N ALA A 400 -21.75 13.09 3.16
CA ALA A 400 -22.31 13.69 4.36
C ALA A 400 -22.00 15.20 4.50
N SER A 401 -21.11 15.74 3.68
CA SER A 401 -20.63 17.12 3.80
C SER A 401 -21.44 18.08 2.95
N ASP A 402 -22.29 18.90 3.58
CA ASP A 402 -23.04 19.96 2.89
C ASP A 402 -22.11 20.95 2.17
N SER A 403 -20.93 21.25 2.74
CA SER A 403 -19.97 22.16 2.10
C SER A 403 -19.39 21.61 0.81
N ALA A 404 -19.23 20.29 0.69
CA ALA A 404 -18.75 19.65 -0.53
C ALA A 404 -19.78 19.75 -1.67
N PHE A 405 -21.08 19.59 -1.37
CA PHE A 405 -22.16 19.69 -2.36
C PHE A 405 -22.48 21.11 -2.78
N LEU A 406 -22.04 22.08 -1.99
CA LEU A 406 -22.20 23.49 -2.31
C LEU A 406 -21.33 23.91 -3.51
N ALA A 407 -20.16 23.29 -3.67
CA ALA A 407 -19.19 23.56 -4.73
C ALA A 407 -19.19 22.52 -5.87
N LEU A 408 -20.13 21.55 -5.87
CA LEU A 408 -20.09 20.41 -6.78
C LEU A 408 -20.10 20.82 -8.26
N GLY A 409 -21.05 21.68 -8.67
CA GLY A 409 -21.15 22.14 -10.06
C GLY A 409 -19.93 22.94 -10.50
N ALA A 410 -19.30 23.70 -9.59
CA ALA A 410 -18.05 24.40 -9.89
C ALA A 410 -16.90 23.42 -10.12
N HIS A 411 -16.75 22.41 -9.26
CA HIS A 411 -15.71 21.39 -9.40
C HIS A 411 -15.86 20.57 -10.68
N LEU A 412 -17.08 20.12 -10.99
CA LEU A 412 -17.34 19.41 -12.24
C LEU A 412 -17.07 20.30 -13.46
N GLY A 413 -17.49 21.56 -13.43
CA GLY A 413 -17.19 22.52 -14.50
C GLY A 413 -15.69 22.74 -14.72
N GLU A 414 -14.91 22.88 -13.64
CA GLU A 414 -13.45 23.02 -13.68
C GLU A 414 -12.77 21.78 -14.31
N SER A 415 -13.21 20.57 -13.94
CA SER A 415 -12.71 19.33 -14.56
C SER A 415 -13.08 19.24 -16.05
N ILE A 416 -14.29 19.65 -16.45
CA ILE A 416 -14.64 19.62 -17.88
C ILE A 416 -13.79 20.64 -18.67
N ASP A 417 -13.58 21.84 -18.13
CA ASP A 417 -12.76 22.88 -18.77
C ASP A 417 -11.28 22.49 -18.88
N SER A 418 -10.77 21.67 -17.94
CA SER A 418 -9.40 21.14 -18.02
C SER A 418 -9.21 20.04 -19.08
N GLY A 419 -10.31 19.51 -19.65
CA GLY A 419 -10.30 18.44 -20.64
C GLY A 419 -9.97 17.06 -20.06
N GLU A 420 -10.09 16.90 -18.74
CA GLU A 420 -9.97 15.60 -18.07
C GLU A 420 -11.30 14.84 -18.04
N VAL A 421 -11.28 13.56 -17.68
CA VAL A 421 -12.50 12.77 -17.45
C VAL A 421 -13.18 13.25 -16.16
N ALA A 422 -14.07 14.23 -16.27
CA ALA A 422 -14.75 14.83 -15.12
C ALA A 422 -15.53 13.78 -14.32
N THR A 423 -15.04 13.43 -13.12
CA THR A 423 -15.65 12.41 -12.25
C THR A 423 -15.80 12.91 -10.82
N ALA A 424 -17.01 12.84 -10.27
CA ALA A 424 -17.24 12.99 -8.84
C ALA A 424 -17.27 11.61 -8.16
N LEU A 425 -16.26 11.34 -7.33
CA LEU A 425 -16.23 10.17 -6.45
C LEU A 425 -16.91 10.53 -5.12
N LEU A 426 -18.19 10.19 -5.00
CA LEU A 426 -19.02 10.42 -3.82
C LEU A 426 -18.82 9.27 -2.84
N VAL A 427 -18.33 9.55 -1.63
CA VAL A 427 -17.92 8.52 -0.67
C VAL A 427 -18.65 8.71 0.64
N HIS A 428 -19.17 7.63 1.22
CA HIS A 428 -19.87 7.71 2.50
C HIS A 428 -19.95 6.38 3.24
N TRP A 429 -20.38 6.44 4.50
CA TRP A 429 -20.80 5.26 5.28
C TRP A 429 -22.31 5.00 5.07
N PRO A 430 -22.82 3.79 5.32
CA PRO A 430 -24.24 3.48 5.18
C PRO A 430 -25.16 4.55 5.81
N ASP A 431 -26.09 5.09 5.01
CA ASP A 431 -27.07 6.14 5.35
C ASP A 431 -26.50 7.48 5.87
N ARG A 432 -25.18 7.64 5.94
CA ARG A 432 -24.52 8.86 6.41
C ARG A 432 -24.31 9.81 5.23
N VAL A 433 -25.38 10.51 4.85
CA VAL A 433 -25.41 11.42 3.70
C VAL A 433 -26.15 12.71 4.04
N CYS A 434 -25.85 13.80 3.34
CA CYS A 434 -26.55 15.07 3.44
C CYS A 434 -27.77 15.13 2.51
N ASP A 435 -28.63 16.13 2.70
CA ASP A 435 -29.83 16.28 1.89
C ASP A 435 -29.51 16.62 0.42
N SER A 436 -28.46 17.40 0.18
CA SER A 436 -28.04 17.77 -1.18
C SER A 436 -27.52 16.57 -1.99
N PHE A 437 -26.94 15.57 -1.34
CA PHE A 437 -26.63 14.28 -1.99
C PHE A 437 -27.90 13.54 -2.42
N ARG A 438 -28.94 13.55 -1.59
CA ARG A 438 -30.23 12.95 -1.93
C ARG A 438 -30.90 13.69 -3.08
N ASP A 439 -30.82 15.03 -3.07
CA ASP A 439 -31.31 15.87 -4.16
C ASP A 439 -30.56 15.57 -5.47
N LEU A 440 -29.23 15.42 -5.43
CA LEU A 440 -28.43 15.01 -6.58
C LEU A 440 -28.87 13.63 -7.11
N CYS A 441 -28.99 12.64 -6.23
CA CYS A 441 -29.44 11.31 -6.60
C CYS A 441 -30.84 11.35 -7.23
N ARG A 442 -31.74 12.17 -6.68
CA ARG A 442 -33.09 12.33 -7.20
C ARG A 442 -33.08 13.05 -8.56
N ALA A 443 -32.32 14.13 -8.71
CA ALA A 443 -32.18 14.85 -9.98
C ALA A 443 -31.62 13.95 -11.08
N ALA A 444 -30.66 13.08 -10.73
CA ALA A 444 -30.03 12.15 -11.67
C ALA A 444 -30.97 11.08 -12.23
N THR A 445 -32.17 10.88 -11.65
CA THR A 445 -33.19 10.00 -12.27
C THR A 445 -34.00 10.70 -13.37
N TRP A 446 -33.90 12.03 -13.46
CA TRP A 446 -34.57 12.85 -14.45
C TRP A 446 -33.64 13.28 -15.58
N SER A 447 -32.39 13.64 -15.26
CA SER A 447 -31.44 14.03 -16.29
C SER A 447 -29.98 13.80 -15.93
N VAL A 448 -29.12 13.87 -16.94
CA VAL A 448 -27.66 13.76 -16.79
C VAL A 448 -26.97 15.10 -16.53
N ALA A 449 -27.71 16.17 -16.23
CA ALA A 449 -27.16 17.54 -16.19
C ALA A 449 -25.96 17.73 -15.23
N LEU A 450 -25.93 17.05 -14.09
CA LEU A 450 -24.74 17.03 -13.21
C LEU A 450 -23.89 15.77 -13.35
N GLY A 451 -24.24 14.89 -14.28
CA GLY A 451 -23.52 13.68 -14.63
C GLY A 451 -24.36 12.42 -14.54
N ARG A 452 -23.79 11.33 -15.07
CA ARG A 452 -24.39 9.99 -15.07
C ARG A 452 -23.79 9.13 -13.96
N PHE A 453 -24.61 8.35 -13.25
CA PHE A 453 -24.13 7.38 -12.26
C PHE A 453 -23.62 6.09 -12.90
N TRP A 454 -22.56 5.53 -12.32
CA TRP A 454 -21.91 4.32 -12.82
C TRP A 454 -21.77 3.25 -11.75
N THR A 455 -21.96 1.98 -12.14
CA THR A 455 -21.30 0.89 -11.43
C THR A 455 -19.79 0.97 -11.71
N LEU A 456 -18.96 0.60 -10.75
CA LEU A 456 -17.50 0.64 -10.88
C LEU A 456 -17.01 -0.18 -12.07
N GLU A 457 -17.62 -1.34 -12.34
CA GLU A 457 -17.27 -2.13 -13.51
C GLU A 457 -17.53 -1.37 -14.83
N ARG A 458 -18.74 -0.82 -15.00
CA ARG A 458 -19.13 -0.08 -16.20
C ARG A 458 -18.34 1.22 -16.37
N TYR A 459 -17.96 1.87 -15.27
CA TYR A 459 -17.10 3.06 -15.31
C TYR A 459 -15.74 2.79 -16.00
N PHE A 460 -15.17 1.59 -15.83
CA PHE A 460 -13.91 1.21 -16.47
C PHE A 460 -14.10 0.52 -17.83
N SER A 461 -15.23 -0.14 -18.09
CA SER A 461 -15.47 -0.82 -19.38
C SER A 461 -16.07 0.09 -20.44
N ASP A 462 -17.10 0.85 -20.05
CA ASP A 462 -18.00 1.56 -20.97
C ASP A 462 -17.83 3.09 -20.84
N GLY A 463 -17.36 3.55 -19.68
CA GLY A 463 -17.09 4.97 -19.39
C GLY A 463 -15.93 5.54 -20.20
N GLU A 464 -15.77 6.86 -20.14
CA GLU A 464 -14.75 7.57 -20.91
C GLU A 464 -13.32 7.09 -20.56
N ARG A 465 -12.50 6.95 -21.60
CA ARG A 465 -11.11 6.48 -21.49
C ARG A 465 -10.18 7.68 -21.28
N PRO A 466 -9.31 7.66 -20.25
CA PRO A 466 -8.40 8.77 -20.01
C PRO A 466 -7.29 8.81 -21.06
N TYR A 467 -6.88 10.00 -21.48
CA TYR A 467 -5.73 10.20 -22.38
C TYR A 467 -4.40 10.34 -21.63
N HIS A 468 -4.44 10.82 -20.39
CA HIS A 468 -3.25 11.12 -19.61
C HIS A 468 -2.74 9.91 -18.81
N GLN A 469 -1.42 9.86 -18.67
CA GLN A 469 -0.74 8.87 -17.85
C GLN A 469 -0.56 9.44 -16.44
N GLY A 470 -1.05 8.71 -15.44
CA GLY A 470 -0.94 9.05 -14.04
C GLY A 470 0.34 8.47 -13.42
N THR A 471 0.87 9.15 -12.42
CA THR A 471 2.00 8.66 -11.62
C THR A 471 1.51 8.30 -10.22
N LEU A 472 1.41 7.01 -9.92
CA LEU A 472 1.22 6.55 -8.54
C LEU A 472 2.56 6.48 -7.81
N ASP A 473 2.53 6.75 -6.51
CA ASP A 473 3.71 6.65 -5.66
C ASP A 473 4.15 5.18 -5.55
N ALA A 474 5.46 4.94 -5.65
CA ALA A 474 6.04 3.63 -5.37
C ALA A 474 6.27 3.41 -3.86
N ILE A 475 6.38 4.46 -3.05
CA ILE A 475 6.60 4.34 -1.61
C ILE A 475 5.64 5.27 -0.88
N SER A 476 5.00 4.78 0.17
CA SER A 476 4.08 5.55 0.99
C SER A 476 4.84 6.64 1.75
N LYS A 477 4.29 7.85 1.70
CA LYS A 477 4.80 9.01 2.47
C LYS A 477 4.44 8.92 3.96
N HIS A 478 3.45 8.12 4.32
CA HIS A 478 2.85 8.07 5.66
C HIS A 478 3.05 6.74 6.39
N ALA A 479 3.47 5.68 5.70
CA ALA A 479 3.58 4.36 6.30
C ALA A 479 4.53 4.31 7.52
N ALA A 480 5.60 5.10 7.53
CA ALA A 480 6.49 5.19 8.70
C ALA A 480 5.77 5.78 9.94
N SER A 481 4.83 6.70 9.73
CA SER A 481 3.99 7.26 10.79
C SER A 481 2.94 6.25 11.26
N GLU A 482 2.37 5.45 10.37
CA GLU A 482 1.44 4.36 10.71
C GLU A 482 2.11 3.31 11.60
N ILE A 483 3.32 2.82 11.25
CA ILE A 483 4.07 1.90 12.14
C ILE A 483 4.30 2.57 13.50
N ALA A 484 4.77 3.81 13.50
CA ALA A 484 5.10 4.51 14.73
C ALA A 484 3.87 4.63 15.64
N GLN A 485 2.68 4.86 15.08
CA GLN A 485 1.43 4.95 15.81
C GLN A 485 0.97 3.59 16.35
N GLN A 486 1.18 2.50 15.60
CA GLN A 486 0.90 1.15 16.07
C GLN A 486 1.85 0.72 17.21
N LEU A 487 3.14 1.03 17.10
CA LEU A 487 4.15 0.69 18.13
C LEU A 487 3.90 1.37 19.48
N ILE A 488 3.09 2.43 19.51
CA ILE A 488 2.76 3.16 20.74
C ILE A 488 1.31 2.94 21.18
N ASP A 489 0.49 2.25 20.39
CA ASP A 489 -0.88 1.94 20.76
C ASP A 489 -0.86 0.92 21.91
N PRO A 490 -1.38 1.25 23.12
CA PRO A 490 -1.40 0.33 24.24
C PRO A 490 -2.25 -0.92 24.01
N LYS A 491 -3.09 -0.94 22.96
CA LYS A 491 -3.86 -2.12 22.55
C LYS A 491 -3.11 -3.01 21.56
N SER A 492 -1.98 -2.56 21.03
CA SER A 492 -1.19 -3.34 20.09
C SER A 492 -0.13 -4.17 20.83
N ASP A 493 -0.07 -5.46 20.52
CA ASP A 493 1.03 -6.34 20.94
C ASP A 493 2.25 -6.25 20.00
N THR A 494 2.25 -5.30 19.06
CA THR A 494 3.30 -5.17 18.05
C THR A 494 4.53 -4.46 18.60
N SER A 495 5.69 -5.10 18.46
CA SER A 495 6.99 -4.49 18.78
C SER A 495 7.88 -4.38 17.54
N LEU A 496 8.88 -3.49 17.60
CA LEU A 496 9.83 -3.33 16.50
C LEU A 496 10.61 -4.62 16.20
N SER A 497 10.95 -5.40 17.22
CA SER A 497 11.60 -6.71 17.07
C SER A 497 10.66 -7.73 16.44
N ALA A 498 9.38 -7.76 16.84
CA ALA A 498 8.39 -8.65 16.24
C ALA A 498 8.22 -8.37 14.72
N LEU A 499 8.19 -7.09 14.32
CA LEU A 499 8.16 -6.69 12.91
C LEU A 499 9.41 -7.16 12.15
N ALA A 500 10.59 -6.91 12.71
CA ALA A 500 11.86 -7.29 12.10
C ALA A 500 12.01 -8.82 11.95
N ASP A 501 11.64 -9.57 12.98
CA ASP A 501 11.70 -11.03 12.97
C ASP A 501 10.71 -11.61 11.97
N ALA A 502 9.51 -11.04 11.86
CA ALA A 502 8.51 -11.47 10.90
C ALA A 502 9.00 -11.28 9.46
N PHE A 503 9.56 -10.12 9.13
CA PHE A 503 10.19 -9.89 7.82
C PHE A 503 11.35 -10.87 7.56
N CYS A 504 12.22 -11.09 8.55
CA CYS A 504 13.33 -12.03 8.41
C CYS A 504 12.87 -13.47 8.18
N ARG A 505 11.82 -13.92 8.86
CA ARG A 505 11.22 -15.24 8.64
C ARG A 505 10.68 -15.38 7.21
N THR A 506 10.04 -14.35 6.68
CA THR A 506 9.57 -14.32 5.30
C THR A 506 10.72 -14.51 4.30
N VAL A 507 11.78 -13.71 4.41
CA VAL A 507 12.96 -13.82 3.51
C VAL A 507 13.63 -15.20 3.62
N ARG A 508 13.72 -15.77 4.84
CA ARG A 508 14.25 -17.14 5.04
C ARG A 508 13.36 -18.18 4.39
N THR A 509 12.04 -18.04 4.49
CA THR A 509 11.07 -18.96 3.88
C THR A 509 11.17 -18.93 2.36
N GLU A 510 11.21 -17.74 1.76
CA GLU A 510 11.43 -17.54 0.32
C GLU A 510 12.74 -18.19 -0.15
N ALA A 511 13.85 -17.98 0.58
CA ALA A 511 15.14 -18.59 0.27
C ALA A 511 15.09 -20.13 0.34
N ARG A 512 14.35 -20.70 1.30
CA ARG A 512 14.17 -22.15 1.44
C ARG A 512 13.31 -22.74 0.32
N ARG A 513 12.24 -22.06 -0.12
CA ARG A 513 11.46 -22.45 -1.30
C ARG A 513 12.33 -22.51 -2.55
N THR A 514 13.14 -21.47 -2.78
CA THR A 514 14.10 -21.42 -3.89
C THR A 514 15.13 -22.55 -3.81
N LEU A 515 15.68 -22.81 -2.62
CA LEU A 515 16.60 -23.94 -2.38
C LEU A 515 15.97 -25.27 -2.81
N ARG A 516 14.76 -25.56 -2.33
CA ARG A 516 14.04 -26.81 -2.62
C ARG A 516 13.74 -26.93 -4.11
N ALA A 517 13.26 -25.87 -4.75
CA ALA A 517 12.96 -25.86 -6.17
C ALA A 517 14.21 -26.14 -7.04
N ILE A 518 15.36 -25.56 -6.68
CA ILE A 518 16.63 -25.80 -7.36
C ILE A 518 17.11 -27.25 -7.12
N ALA A 519 17.02 -27.74 -5.88
CA ALA A 519 17.41 -29.11 -5.54
C ALA A 519 16.59 -30.13 -6.32
N THR A 520 15.28 -29.88 -6.42
CA THR A 520 14.34 -30.66 -7.21
C THR A 520 14.65 -30.64 -8.71
N LEU A 521 15.05 -29.50 -9.28
CA LEU A 521 15.49 -29.45 -10.67
C LEU A 521 16.77 -30.27 -10.90
N ALA A 522 17.71 -30.22 -9.95
CA ALA A 522 18.95 -30.96 -10.03
C ALA A 522 18.74 -32.48 -9.83
N ASN A 523 17.72 -32.88 -9.05
CA ASN A 523 17.34 -34.26 -8.84
C ASN A 523 15.80 -34.42 -8.80
N PRO A 524 15.16 -34.66 -9.96
CA PRO A 524 13.69 -34.74 -10.08
C PRO A 524 13.01 -35.82 -9.26
N LYS A 525 13.76 -36.84 -8.81
CA LYS A 525 13.21 -37.91 -7.95
C LYS A 525 12.72 -37.37 -6.61
N LEU A 526 13.25 -36.22 -6.19
CA LEU A 526 12.86 -35.57 -4.94
C LEU A 526 11.39 -35.10 -4.95
N LEU A 527 10.78 -34.87 -6.11
CA LEU A 527 9.33 -34.53 -6.22
C LEU A 527 8.40 -35.68 -5.85
N ALA A 528 8.83 -36.94 -6.03
CA ALA A 528 7.97 -38.10 -5.76
C ALA A 528 7.92 -38.46 -4.26
N ASP A 529 8.89 -37.98 -3.48
CA ASP A 529 8.98 -38.17 -2.02
C ASP A 529 8.22 -37.07 -1.25
N GLU A 530 7.79 -35.99 -1.91
CA GLU A 530 6.93 -34.95 -1.31
C GLU A 530 5.47 -35.44 -1.32
N GLN A 531 4.96 -35.86 -0.16
CA GLN A 531 3.50 -35.85 0.04
C GLN A 531 3.00 -34.41 -0.12
N PRO A 532 1.81 -34.19 -0.71
CA PRO A 532 1.26 -32.84 -0.83
C PRO A 532 0.88 -32.33 0.56
N ASP A 533 1.80 -31.63 1.22
CA ASP A 533 1.49 -30.73 2.33
C ASP A 533 0.91 -29.42 1.77
N ASP A 534 -0.20 -29.51 1.06
CA ASP A 534 -1.11 -28.38 0.89
C ASP A 534 -2.15 -28.53 2.02
N GLU A 535 -2.35 -27.48 2.83
CA GLU A 535 -3.34 -27.34 3.93
C GLU A 535 -2.88 -27.55 5.40
N HIS A 536 -1.63 -27.29 5.76
CA HIS A 536 -1.32 -26.95 7.17
C HIS A 536 -0.89 -25.48 7.29
N PRO A 537 -1.76 -24.59 7.79
CA PRO A 537 -1.30 -23.30 8.31
C PRO A 537 -0.31 -23.63 9.42
N GLU A 538 0.94 -23.20 9.24
CA GLU A 538 2.03 -23.44 10.18
C GLU A 538 1.57 -23.22 11.62
N SER A 539 1.44 -24.30 12.37
CA SER A 539 1.12 -24.23 13.79
C SER A 539 2.30 -23.60 14.52
N ALA A 540 1.98 -22.63 15.39
CA ALA A 540 2.91 -21.84 16.18
C ALA A 540 3.62 -22.71 17.24
N SER A 541 4.58 -23.52 16.83
CA SER A 541 5.59 -24.07 17.76
C SER A 541 6.77 -23.10 17.86
N GLU A 542 7.31 -22.92 19.07
CA GLU A 542 8.35 -21.94 19.39
C GLU A 542 9.72 -22.21 18.72
N GLN A 543 9.89 -23.29 17.93
CA GLN A 543 11.13 -23.60 17.20
C GLN A 543 10.94 -24.20 15.78
N PRO A 544 10.39 -23.45 14.80
CA PRO A 544 10.17 -23.95 13.43
C PRO A 544 11.46 -24.16 12.61
N ASP A 545 12.53 -23.43 12.95
CA ASP A 545 13.74 -23.31 12.14
C ASP A 545 14.63 -24.56 12.16
N ALA A 546 14.67 -25.30 13.26
CA ALA A 546 15.61 -26.41 13.44
C ALA A 546 15.22 -27.66 12.64
N TYR A 547 13.94 -28.06 12.71
CA TYR A 547 13.41 -29.22 11.98
C TYR A 547 13.53 -29.01 10.46
N GLY A 548 13.10 -27.84 10.00
CA GLY A 548 13.17 -27.48 8.60
C GLY A 548 14.59 -27.45 8.01
N ARG A 549 15.60 -27.01 8.77
CA ARG A 549 17.00 -26.98 8.31
C ARG A 549 17.58 -28.39 8.16
N ALA A 550 17.25 -29.32 9.06
CA ALA A 550 17.75 -30.70 8.97
C ALA A 550 17.27 -31.38 7.68
N ASP A 551 16.02 -31.15 7.28
CA ASP A 551 15.47 -31.68 6.04
C ASP A 551 16.09 -31.01 4.80
N ASP A 552 16.31 -29.69 4.84
CA ASP A 552 16.98 -28.99 3.73
C ASP A 552 18.44 -29.46 3.55
N ARG A 553 19.19 -29.71 4.64
CA ARG A 553 20.54 -30.30 4.59
C ARG A 553 20.53 -31.67 3.90
N LYS A 554 19.58 -32.55 4.27
CA LYS A 554 19.42 -33.87 3.64
C LYS A 554 19.09 -33.75 2.16
N LEU A 555 18.19 -32.84 1.80
CA LEU A 555 17.78 -32.61 0.41
C LEU A 555 18.99 -32.21 -0.45
N ILE A 556 19.77 -31.23 0.00
CA ILE A 556 20.98 -30.78 -0.70
C ILE A 556 22.06 -31.86 -0.74
N ALA A 557 22.24 -32.62 0.35
CA ALA A 557 23.20 -33.72 0.36
C ALA A 557 22.85 -34.79 -0.69
N ARG A 558 21.55 -35.12 -0.86
CA ARG A 558 21.06 -36.02 -1.91
C ARG A 558 21.33 -35.52 -3.33
N VAL A 559 21.32 -34.20 -3.57
CA VAL A 559 21.65 -33.61 -4.89
C VAL A 559 23.08 -33.97 -5.31
N VAL A 560 24.02 -34.02 -4.37
CA VAL A 560 25.43 -34.38 -4.63
C VAL A 560 25.75 -35.83 -4.28
N GLY A 561 24.75 -36.65 -3.92
CA GLY A 561 24.90 -38.07 -3.61
C GLY A 561 25.68 -38.36 -2.32
N VAL A 562 25.54 -37.54 -1.29
CA VAL A 562 26.13 -37.73 0.06
C VAL A 562 25.06 -37.64 1.15
N GLU A 563 25.44 -37.92 2.40
CA GLU A 563 24.58 -37.73 3.58
C GLU A 563 25.15 -36.64 4.51
N PRO A 564 24.30 -35.84 5.17
CA PRO A 564 24.76 -34.95 6.23
C PRO A 564 25.39 -35.73 7.38
N SER A 565 26.46 -35.21 7.96
CA SER A 565 27.06 -35.77 9.17
C SER A 565 26.10 -35.63 10.36
N THR A 566 26.08 -36.62 11.25
CA THR A 566 25.40 -36.52 12.55
C THR A 566 26.22 -35.75 13.60
N ASP A 567 27.49 -35.51 13.32
CA ASP A 567 28.40 -34.73 14.16
C ASP A 567 28.77 -33.41 13.44
N ASP A 568 28.26 -32.30 13.97
CA ASP A 568 28.50 -30.94 13.46
C ASP A 568 29.84 -30.35 13.96
N THR A 569 30.56 -31.04 14.86
CA THR A 569 31.60 -30.38 15.66
C THR A 569 32.99 -30.31 15.05
N ILE A 570 33.26 -30.89 13.88
CA ILE A 570 34.43 -30.68 13.00
C ILE A 570 34.43 -31.76 11.91
N ALA A 571 34.44 -31.40 10.63
CA ALA A 571 34.36 -32.37 9.53
C ALA A 571 35.56 -32.35 8.58
N LYS A 572 35.87 -33.52 8.01
CA LYS A 572 36.84 -33.67 6.93
C LYS A 572 36.31 -33.09 5.61
N ASP A 573 35.00 -33.21 5.42
CA ASP A 573 34.28 -32.79 4.22
C ASP A 573 33.11 -31.89 4.62
N ALA A 574 32.88 -30.82 3.85
CA ALA A 574 31.81 -29.87 4.08
C ALA A 574 31.11 -29.51 2.76
N LEU A 575 29.82 -29.20 2.86
CA LEU A 575 28.99 -28.74 1.75
C LEU A 575 28.36 -27.40 2.12
N CYS A 576 28.30 -26.49 1.16
CA CYS A 576 27.57 -25.25 1.29
C CYS A 576 26.71 -25.02 0.06
N PHE A 577 25.44 -24.72 0.28
CA PHE A 577 24.50 -24.34 -0.77
C PHE A 577 24.07 -22.89 -0.57
N ASN A 578 24.05 -22.13 -1.65
CA ASN A 578 23.66 -20.73 -1.66
C ASN A 578 22.39 -20.56 -2.49
N ALA A 579 21.27 -20.31 -1.83
CA ALA A 579 19.99 -20.01 -2.48
C ALA A 579 19.86 -18.56 -2.97
N GLN A 580 20.85 -17.70 -2.66
CA GLN A 580 20.78 -16.28 -2.98
C GLN A 580 21.19 -16.01 -4.43
N GLY A 581 20.60 -14.96 -5.01
CA GLY A 581 20.92 -14.47 -6.36
C GLY A 581 22.29 -13.79 -6.49
N VAL A 582 23.14 -13.85 -5.46
CA VAL A 582 24.50 -13.28 -5.46
C VAL A 582 25.49 -14.31 -4.92
N ALA A 583 26.70 -14.32 -5.46
CA ALA A 583 27.78 -15.13 -4.90
C ALA A 583 28.11 -14.65 -3.48
N THR A 584 28.34 -15.59 -2.56
CA THR A 584 28.63 -15.28 -1.16
C THR A 584 29.97 -15.88 -0.75
N ARG A 585 30.67 -15.17 0.14
CA ARG A 585 31.90 -15.67 0.76
C ARG A 585 31.59 -16.28 2.11
N ARG A 586 32.01 -17.52 2.31
CA ARG A 586 31.75 -18.32 3.51
C ARG A 586 33.03 -18.76 4.17
N HIS A 587 32.88 -19.11 5.44
CA HIS A 587 33.97 -19.56 6.29
C HIS A 587 33.55 -20.87 6.96
N THR A 588 34.48 -21.82 7.02
CA THR A 588 34.30 -23.06 7.77
C THR A 588 35.63 -23.56 8.29
N LYS A 589 35.58 -24.51 9.23
CA LYS A 589 36.75 -25.17 9.79
C LYS A 589 36.75 -26.63 9.38
N LEU A 590 37.78 -27.05 8.65
CA LEU A 590 38.00 -28.45 8.30
C LEU A 590 39.03 -29.10 9.23
N HIS A 591 39.05 -30.44 9.29
CA HIS A 591 40.05 -31.20 10.04
C HIS A 591 40.75 -32.26 9.21
N GLY A 592 41.94 -32.66 9.67
CA GLY A 592 42.76 -33.68 9.02
C GLY A 592 43.51 -33.17 7.79
N GLY A 593 43.33 -31.90 7.41
CA GLY A 593 43.95 -31.33 6.22
C GLY A 593 43.35 -29.99 5.82
N ARG A 594 43.68 -29.57 4.60
CA ARG A 594 43.15 -28.40 3.90
C ARG A 594 42.56 -28.85 2.56
N PRO A 595 41.67 -28.06 1.94
CA PRO A 595 41.17 -28.35 0.61
C PRO A 595 42.22 -28.12 -0.48
N ALA A 596 41.92 -28.59 -1.69
CA ALA A 596 42.70 -28.29 -2.88
C ALA A 596 42.75 -26.77 -3.13
N ASN A 597 43.78 -26.31 -3.84
CA ASN A 597 43.95 -24.89 -4.17
C ASN A 597 43.08 -24.49 -5.37
N GLU A 598 41.77 -24.45 -5.17
CA GLU A 598 40.83 -24.00 -6.19
C GLU A 598 40.66 -22.48 -6.19
N LYS A 599 40.27 -21.89 -7.32
CA LYS A 599 40.06 -20.43 -7.44
C LYS A 599 39.02 -19.89 -6.46
N PHE A 600 37.99 -20.69 -6.16
CA PHE A 600 36.94 -20.34 -5.20
C PHE A 600 37.37 -20.57 -3.74
N VAL A 601 38.54 -21.17 -3.47
CA VAL A 601 39.11 -21.26 -2.12
C VAL A 601 40.02 -20.06 -1.93
N TYR A 602 39.44 -18.97 -1.40
CA TYR A 602 40.15 -17.71 -1.18
C TYR A 602 41.39 -17.88 -0.27
N ALA A 603 41.26 -18.64 0.82
CA ALA A 603 42.40 -18.96 1.68
C ALA A 603 42.12 -20.15 2.61
N ALA A 604 43.18 -20.88 2.98
CA ALA A 604 43.15 -21.99 3.91
C ALA A 604 44.33 -21.88 4.89
N THR A 605 44.05 -21.63 6.17
CA THR A 605 45.06 -21.32 7.20
C THR A 605 44.99 -22.30 8.36
N ALA A 606 46.15 -22.70 8.88
CA ALA A 606 46.22 -23.59 10.03
C ALA A 606 45.51 -22.99 11.24
N ALA A 607 44.61 -23.75 11.86
CA ALA A 607 43.92 -23.41 13.10
C ALA A 607 44.43 -24.28 14.26
N GLY A 608 44.16 -23.88 15.50
CA GLY A 608 44.47 -24.69 16.69
C GLY A 608 43.77 -26.07 16.64
N GLY A 609 44.43 -27.09 17.20
CA GLY A 609 43.86 -28.44 17.35
C GLY A 609 43.83 -29.29 16.07
N GLY A 610 44.73 -29.05 15.10
CA GLY A 610 44.78 -29.83 13.85
C GLY A 610 43.73 -29.45 12.80
N GLY A 611 42.99 -28.35 13.04
CA GLY A 611 42.02 -27.80 12.09
C GLY A 611 42.64 -26.86 11.06
N CYS A 612 41.84 -26.52 10.04
CA CYS A 612 42.15 -25.56 8.99
C CYS A 612 40.97 -24.62 8.79
N ASP A 613 41.17 -23.33 9.01
CA ASP A 613 40.18 -22.30 8.71
C ASP A 613 40.19 -22.02 7.20
N VAL A 614 39.06 -22.28 6.55
CA VAL A 614 38.88 -22.13 5.11
C VAL A 614 37.94 -20.97 4.83
N THR A 615 38.37 -20.05 3.99
CA THR A 615 37.54 -19.01 3.37
C THR A 615 37.34 -19.37 1.91
N PHE A 616 36.10 -19.41 1.47
CA PHE A 616 35.75 -19.85 0.13
C PHE A 616 34.51 -19.14 -0.39
N ASP A 617 34.37 -19.09 -1.70
CA ASP A 617 33.21 -18.52 -2.39
C ASP A 617 32.20 -19.63 -2.73
N VAL A 618 30.93 -19.27 -2.73
CA VAL A 618 29.81 -20.11 -3.15
C VAL A 618 29.05 -19.31 -4.22
N PRO A 619 28.82 -19.88 -5.41
CA PRO A 619 28.22 -19.12 -6.50
C PRO A 619 26.76 -18.80 -6.15
N ALA A 620 26.17 -17.81 -6.83
CA ALA A 620 24.74 -17.57 -6.73
C ALA A 620 23.97 -18.83 -7.14
N MET A 621 22.91 -19.19 -6.41
CA MET A 621 22.03 -20.33 -6.71
C MET A 621 22.80 -21.61 -7.08
N GLY A 622 23.76 -21.99 -6.23
CA GLY A 622 24.66 -23.11 -6.47
C GLY A 622 25.31 -23.61 -5.19
N LEU A 623 26.35 -24.43 -5.34
CA LEU A 623 27.00 -25.12 -4.23
C LEU A 623 28.52 -25.15 -4.33
N THR A 624 29.16 -25.28 -3.17
CA THR A 624 30.59 -25.56 -3.03
C THR A 624 30.78 -26.73 -2.08
N ARG A 625 31.56 -27.73 -2.52
CA ARG A 625 32.02 -28.86 -1.72
C ARG A 625 33.49 -28.67 -1.38
N LEU A 626 33.83 -28.88 -0.11
CA LEU A 626 35.19 -28.83 0.38
C LEU A 626 35.59 -30.19 0.94
N SER A 627 36.81 -30.62 0.63
CA SER A 627 37.38 -31.87 1.14
C SER A 627 38.81 -31.70 1.60
N ALA A 628 39.11 -32.01 2.86
CA ALA A 628 40.44 -31.90 3.45
C ALA A 628 41.37 -33.04 2.97
N THR A 629 41.90 -32.90 1.74
CA THR A 629 42.76 -33.91 1.09
C THR A 629 44.25 -33.59 1.14
N HIS A 630 44.62 -32.36 1.51
CA HIS A 630 46.01 -31.90 1.47
C HIS A 630 46.54 -31.59 2.88
N PRO A 631 47.86 -31.68 3.12
CA PRO A 631 48.42 -31.29 4.41
C PRO A 631 48.31 -29.79 4.63
N VAL A 632 48.00 -29.39 5.86
CA VAL A 632 47.96 -27.98 6.29
C VAL A 632 49.39 -27.43 6.30
N LYS A 633 49.62 -26.32 5.61
CA LYS A 633 50.93 -25.64 5.61
C LYS A 633 51.18 -25.03 6.99
N LYS A 634 52.21 -25.50 7.70
CA LYS A 634 52.67 -24.90 8.97
C LYS A 634 53.42 -23.59 8.68
N GLN A 635 53.26 -22.58 9.52
CA GLN A 635 54.11 -21.38 9.47
C GLN A 635 55.58 -21.78 9.72
N GLY A 636 56.48 -21.27 8.88
CA GLY A 636 57.92 -21.51 9.01
C GLY A 636 58.52 -20.86 10.26
N LEU A 637 59.57 -21.49 10.81
CA LEU A 637 60.28 -21.05 12.03
C LEU A 637 60.75 -19.59 11.98
N LEU A 638 61.24 -19.11 10.83
CA LEU A 638 61.71 -17.72 10.67
C LEU A 638 60.56 -16.70 10.81
N LYS A 639 59.39 -16.96 10.22
CA LYS A 639 58.20 -16.07 10.32
C LYS A 639 57.65 -15.97 11.74
N ARG A 640 57.83 -17.01 12.56
CA ARG A 640 57.47 -16.98 13.99
C ARG A 640 58.39 -16.08 14.82
N LEU A 641 59.67 -15.98 14.46
CA LEU A 641 60.66 -15.15 15.14
C LEU A 641 60.57 -13.66 14.75
N THR A 642 60.07 -13.34 13.55
CA THR A 642 59.93 -11.96 13.05
C THR A 642 58.53 -11.35 13.22
N GLY A 643 57.70 -11.90 14.11
CA GLY A 643 56.40 -11.30 14.49
C GLY A 643 55.15 -11.81 13.75
N GLY A 644 55.24 -12.84 12.91
CA GLY A 644 54.08 -13.50 12.29
C GLY A 644 53.23 -12.62 11.38
N GLU A 645 52.22 -13.21 10.74
CA GLU A 645 51.12 -12.44 10.13
C GLU A 645 50.14 -12.06 11.24
N LYS A 646 49.82 -10.75 11.35
CA LYS A 646 48.87 -10.24 12.34
C LYS A 646 47.45 -10.71 12.00
N GLY A 647 46.66 -10.98 13.04
CA GLY A 647 45.24 -11.28 12.89
C GLY A 647 44.44 -10.05 12.44
N ILE A 648 43.15 -10.25 12.11
CA ILE A 648 42.26 -9.19 11.62
C ILE A 648 42.00 -8.11 12.69
N ALA A 649 41.98 -8.49 13.97
CA ALA A 649 41.70 -7.57 15.06
C ALA A 649 42.97 -7.18 15.83
N GLU A 650 43.18 -5.89 15.99
CA GLU A 650 44.06 -5.24 16.96
C GLU A 650 43.20 -4.38 17.90
N HIS A 651 43.77 -3.83 18.98
CA HIS A 651 43.01 -2.94 19.85
C HIS A 651 42.44 -1.76 19.04
N ALA A 652 41.13 -1.52 19.17
CA ALA A 652 40.36 -0.49 18.46
C ALA A 652 40.44 -0.50 16.92
N VAL A 653 40.98 -1.56 16.28
CA VAL A 653 41.14 -1.63 14.82
C VAL A 653 40.80 -3.02 14.29
N LEU A 654 39.91 -3.09 13.30
CA LEU A 654 39.68 -4.29 12.48
C LEU A 654 40.19 -4.03 11.07
N LYS A 655 41.02 -4.93 10.53
CA LYS A 655 41.59 -4.77 9.19
C LYS A 655 41.57 -6.06 8.40
N ASN A 656 41.05 -5.98 7.18
CA ASN A 656 41.17 -7.03 6.17
C ASN A 656 41.70 -6.44 4.86
N GLU A 657 41.58 -7.20 3.77
CA GLU A 657 42.08 -6.81 2.44
C GLU A 657 41.29 -5.68 1.77
N PHE A 658 40.07 -5.40 2.23
CA PHE A 658 39.16 -4.43 1.65
C PHE A 658 39.03 -3.15 2.45
N MET A 659 39.17 -3.24 3.78
CA MET A 659 38.94 -2.10 4.66
C MET A 659 39.76 -2.14 5.94
N ALA A 660 40.00 -0.96 6.49
CA ALA A 660 40.40 -0.74 7.87
C ALA A 660 39.27 0.00 8.59
N VAL A 661 38.81 -0.57 9.69
CA VAL A 661 37.74 -0.05 10.54
C VAL A 661 38.39 0.42 11.83
N THR A 662 38.20 1.69 12.18
CA THR A 662 38.72 2.27 13.41
C THR A 662 37.57 2.50 14.39
N LEU A 663 37.80 2.13 15.65
CA LEU A 663 36.89 2.38 16.76
C LEU A 663 37.40 3.58 17.56
N ASP A 664 36.48 4.36 18.11
CA ASP A 664 36.81 5.35 19.12
C ASP A 664 36.82 4.68 20.50
N GLU A 665 37.96 4.73 21.20
CA GLU A 665 38.11 4.12 22.52
C GLU A 665 37.24 4.81 23.59
N THR A 666 36.97 6.11 23.41
CA THR A 666 36.23 6.90 24.39
C THR A 666 34.72 6.67 24.32
N GLY A 667 34.18 6.56 23.10
CA GLY A 667 32.75 6.34 22.87
C GLY A 667 32.38 4.92 22.47
N GLY A 668 33.33 4.07 22.07
CA GLY A 668 33.05 2.69 21.64
C GLY A 668 32.37 2.62 20.27
N SER A 669 32.40 3.73 19.53
CA SER A 669 31.71 3.97 18.26
C SER A 669 32.62 3.65 17.06
N LEU A 670 32.06 3.51 15.85
CA LEU A 670 32.84 3.46 14.62
C LEU A 670 33.29 4.89 14.27
N SER A 671 34.57 5.20 14.54
CA SER A 671 35.13 6.52 14.22
C SER A 671 35.34 6.69 12.71
N GLY A 672 35.67 5.61 12.00
CA GLY A 672 35.79 5.63 10.55
C GLY A 672 35.95 4.25 9.93
N VAL A 673 35.55 4.16 8.66
CA VAL A 673 35.85 3.02 7.80
C VAL A 673 36.59 3.52 6.57
N PHE A 674 37.77 2.96 6.32
CA PHE A 674 38.65 3.33 5.22
C PHE A 674 38.77 2.16 4.26
N SER A 675 38.61 2.42 2.97
CA SER A 675 38.73 1.42 1.90
C SER A 675 39.62 1.97 0.77
N ALA A 676 39.59 1.35 -0.42
CA ALA A 676 40.35 1.82 -1.57
C ALA A 676 40.00 3.27 -2.00
N SER A 677 38.74 3.69 -1.82
CA SER A 677 38.32 5.07 -2.07
C SER A 677 38.86 6.01 -0.98
N ARG A 678 39.31 7.22 -1.38
CA ARG A 678 39.89 8.19 -0.44
C ARG A 678 38.88 8.68 0.59
N GLY A 679 39.35 8.86 1.83
CA GLY A 679 38.60 9.46 2.92
C GLY A 679 37.74 8.46 3.70
N ASN A 680 37.06 8.96 4.73
CA ASN A 680 36.16 8.15 5.54
C ASN A 680 34.93 7.74 4.71
N ARG A 681 34.55 6.47 4.79
CA ARG A 681 33.32 5.93 4.20
C ARG A 681 32.11 6.29 5.04
N LEU A 682 32.20 6.00 6.34
CA LEU A 682 31.15 6.29 7.30
C LEU A 682 31.72 6.30 8.71
N SER A 683 31.01 6.98 9.58
CA SER A 683 31.11 6.81 11.03
C SER A 683 29.75 6.31 11.56
N MET A 684 29.75 5.63 12.69
CA MET A 684 28.52 5.15 13.32
C MET A 684 28.61 5.30 14.82
N ARG A 685 27.50 5.72 15.44
CA ARG A 685 27.31 5.68 16.89
C ARG A 685 25.87 5.33 17.25
N LEU A 686 25.66 4.90 18.49
CA LEU A 686 24.33 4.85 19.08
C LEU A 686 23.89 6.26 19.49
N VAL A 687 22.60 6.56 19.30
CA VAL A 687 22.00 7.85 19.67
C VAL A 687 20.63 7.66 20.29
N ALA A 688 20.21 8.65 21.06
CA ALA A 688 18.81 8.86 21.41
C ALA A 688 18.23 10.04 20.61
N ALA A 689 16.92 10.03 20.36
CA ALA A 689 16.24 11.12 19.67
C ALA A 689 16.14 12.39 20.55
N ALA A 690 15.75 13.51 19.94
CA ALA A 690 16.01 14.84 20.50
C ALA A 690 15.45 15.09 21.91
N ASP A 691 14.20 14.70 22.19
CA ASP A 691 13.62 14.96 23.52
C ASP A 691 14.21 13.99 24.55
N LEU A 692 14.38 12.73 24.16
CA LEU A 692 14.98 11.68 24.97
C LEU A 692 16.44 12.03 25.36
N ALA A 693 17.20 12.63 24.45
CA ALA A 693 18.57 13.08 24.68
C ALA A 693 18.69 14.47 25.34
N GLY A 694 17.60 15.23 25.49
CA GLY A 694 17.65 16.63 25.93
C GLY A 694 18.32 17.59 24.92
N GLY A 695 18.19 17.33 23.62
CA GLY A 695 18.67 18.19 22.53
C GLY A 695 18.95 17.45 21.21
N LYS A 696 19.15 18.21 20.12
CA LYS A 696 19.22 17.67 18.74
C LYS A 696 20.48 16.82 18.43
N ASP A 697 21.50 16.89 19.28
CA ASP A 697 22.78 16.20 19.07
C ASP A 697 22.72 14.70 19.39
N GLY A 698 21.63 14.24 20.02
CA GLY A 698 21.32 12.82 20.20
C GLY A 698 22.13 12.10 21.30
N GLY A 699 22.61 12.84 22.29
CA GLY A 699 23.33 12.32 23.44
C GLY A 699 24.79 11.96 23.14
N THR A 700 25.46 11.43 24.16
CA THR A 700 26.86 11.02 24.12
C THR A 700 27.00 9.53 24.41
N MET A 701 27.68 8.81 23.53
CA MET A 701 28.03 7.40 23.74
C MET A 701 29.37 7.35 24.48
N VAL A 702 29.44 6.65 25.61
CA VAL A 702 30.63 6.56 26.47
C VAL A 702 31.00 5.08 26.67
N CYS A 703 32.19 4.69 26.21
CA CYS A 703 32.73 3.36 26.37
C CYS A 703 33.38 3.19 27.74
N LYS A 704 33.03 2.11 28.42
CA LYS A 704 33.63 1.69 29.70
C LYS A 704 34.66 0.59 29.49
N ARG A 705 34.50 -0.25 28.46
CA ARG A 705 35.36 -1.40 28.18
C ARG A 705 35.38 -1.69 26.68
N MET A 706 36.59 -1.90 26.13
CA MET A 706 36.80 -2.35 24.75
C MET A 706 37.84 -3.47 24.70
N GLU A 707 37.48 -4.60 24.11
CA GLU A 707 38.31 -5.80 24.11
C GLU A 707 38.28 -6.53 22.78
N VAL A 708 39.46 -6.99 22.34
CA VAL A 708 39.57 -7.93 21.23
C VAL A 708 39.16 -9.31 21.74
N THR A 709 37.96 -9.75 21.36
CA THR A 709 37.41 -11.06 21.78
C THR A 709 37.89 -12.20 20.91
N GLN A 710 38.17 -11.93 19.63
CA GLN A 710 38.75 -12.90 18.72
C GLN A 710 39.68 -12.22 17.72
N SER A 711 40.87 -12.79 17.49
CA SER A 711 41.76 -12.36 16.42
C SER A 711 42.48 -13.54 15.80
N SER A 712 42.25 -13.74 14.50
CA SER A 712 42.87 -14.75 13.67
C SER A 712 43.07 -14.20 12.25
N LEU A 713 43.70 -14.98 11.37
CA LEU A 713 43.80 -14.62 9.95
C LEU A 713 42.46 -14.75 9.20
N ALA A 714 41.42 -15.33 9.81
CA ALA A 714 40.13 -15.56 9.16
C ALA A 714 39.01 -14.67 9.70
N LEU A 715 39.09 -14.31 10.98
CA LEU A 715 38.05 -13.61 11.74
C LEU A 715 38.70 -12.68 12.78
N GLY A 716 38.19 -11.45 12.86
CA GLY A 716 38.48 -10.50 13.93
C GLY A 716 37.18 -10.00 14.56
N GLU A 717 37.16 -9.93 15.88
CA GLU A 717 36.04 -9.43 16.68
C GLU A 717 36.53 -8.51 17.79
N ILE A 718 35.85 -7.38 17.95
CA ILE A 718 36.03 -6.44 19.06
C ILE A 718 34.69 -6.22 19.73
N THR A 719 34.66 -6.32 21.05
CA THR A 719 33.48 -5.99 21.86
C THR A 719 33.72 -4.67 22.58
N ALA A 720 32.75 -3.76 22.50
CA ALA A 720 32.72 -2.50 23.23
C ALA A 720 31.46 -2.43 24.09
N SER A 721 31.59 -2.09 25.37
CA SER A 721 30.47 -1.90 26.28
C SER A 721 30.57 -0.58 27.04
N GLY A 722 29.42 0.01 27.37
CA GLY A 722 29.37 1.35 27.94
C GLY A 722 27.97 1.85 28.20
N GLU A 723 27.81 3.17 28.22
CA GLU A 723 26.55 3.86 28.46
C GLU A 723 26.26 4.89 27.36
N LEU A 724 25.00 4.98 26.97
CA LEU A 724 24.45 6.11 26.23
C LEU A 724 23.93 7.13 27.24
N GLN A 725 24.46 8.35 27.19
CA GLN A 725 24.12 9.45 28.10
C GLN A 725 23.34 10.55 27.36
N ASP A 726 22.45 11.23 28.08
CA ASP A 726 21.78 12.43 27.59
C ASP A 726 22.76 13.62 27.53
N ASN A 727 22.30 14.77 27.05
CA ASN A 727 23.13 15.98 26.96
C ASN A 727 23.46 16.60 28.34
N ALA A 728 22.81 16.15 29.42
CA ALA A 728 23.12 16.52 30.80
C ALA A 728 24.10 15.52 31.46
N GLY A 729 24.46 14.43 30.77
CA GLY A 729 25.37 13.38 31.25
C GLY A 729 24.68 12.24 32.03
N ASN A 730 23.35 12.19 32.07
CA ASN A 730 22.62 11.10 32.74
C ASN A 730 22.59 9.85 31.86
N ALA A 731 22.81 8.67 32.44
CA ALA A 731 22.78 7.41 31.70
C ALA A 731 21.34 7.02 31.31
N MET A 732 21.10 6.87 30.02
CA MET A 732 19.80 6.55 29.42
C MET A 732 19.67 5.07 29.06
N ALA A 733 20.78 4.44 28.70
CA ALA A 733 20.87 3.02 28.42
C ALA A 733 22.31 2.52 28.60
N GLU A 734 22.46 1.25 28.97
CA GLU A 734 23.74 0.54 28.81
C GLU A 734 23.79 -0.12 27.44
N PHE A 735 24.98 -0.21 26.84
CA PHE A 735 25.17 -0.89 25.56
C PHE A 735 26.28 -1.95 25.63
N SER A 736 26.13 -3.00 24.83
CA SER A 736 27.19 -3.93 24.43
C SER A 736 27.13 -4.10 22.92
N ILE A 737 28.24 -3.88 22.22
CA ILE A 737 28.35 -3.97 20.76
C ILE A 737 29.52 -4.89 20.39
N HIS A 738 29.26 -5.81 19.48
CA HIS A 738 30.21 -6.71 18.85
C HIS A 738 30.43 -6.28 17.40
N TYR A 739 31.66 -5.86 17.10
CA TYR A 739 32.13 -5.55 15.75
C TYR A 739 32.85 -6.75 15.17
N ARG A 740 32.40 -7.25 14.03
CA ARG A 740 32.97 -8.43 13.38
C ARG A 740 33.39 -8.15 11.95
N LEU A 741 34.64 -8.51 11.64
CA LEU A 741 35.20 -8.46 10.28
C LEU A 741 35.82 -9.80 9.90
N ARG A 742 35.55 -10.25 8.68
CA ARG A 742 36.03 -11.53 8.15
C ARG A 742 37.03 -11.33 7.02
N ARG A 743 37.95 -12.28 6.88
CA ARG A 743 38.92 -12.31 5.78
C ARG A 743 38.20 -12.29 4.44
N GLY A 744 38.64 -11.42 3.54
CA GLY A 744 38.09 -11.32 2.21
C GLY A 744 36.62 -10.85 2.15
N SER A 745 36.03 -10.38 3.24
CA SER A 745 34.65 -9.86 3.24
C SER A 745 34.61 -8.35 3.02
N ARG A 746 33.58 -7.88 2.31
CA ARG A 746 33.22 -6.45 2.24
C ARG A 746 32.13 -6.07 3.24
N LEU A 747 31.82 -6.97 4.17
CA LEU A 747 30.79 -6.79 5.19
C LEU A 747 31.43 -6.54 6.55
N LEU A 748 31.01 -5.46 7.20
CA LEU A 748 31.24 -5.21 8.62
C LEU A 748 29.92 -5.52 9.35
N GLU A 749 29.95 -6.56 10.17
CA GLU A 749 28.80 -6.96 10.99
C GLU A 749 28.85 -6.23 12.33
N VAL A 750 27.73 -5.60 12.72
CA VAL A 750 27.55 -4.96 14.02
C VAL A 750 26.33 -5.56 14.69
N GLU A 751 26.57 -6.22 15.82
CA GLU A 751 25.53 -6.82 16.66
C GLU A 751 25.60 -6.16 18.04
N GLY A 752 24.47 -5.81 18.63
CA GLY A 752 24.49 -5.24 19.96
C GLY A 752 23.19 -5.39 20.72
N THR A 753 23.25 -5.03 22.00
CA THR A 753 22.12 -5.00 22.92
C THR A 753 22.14 -3.70 23.68
N LEU A 754 21.00 -3.03 23.75
CA LEU A 754 20.75 -1.92 24.66
C LEU A 754 19.95 -2.39 25.88
N HIS A 755 20.29 -1.88 27.05
CA HIS A 755 19.52 -2.02 28.28
C HIS A 755 19.05 -0.63 28.72
N PRO A 756 17.82 -0.22 28.34
CA PRO A 756 17.27 1.08 28.69
C PRO A 756 17.22 1.28 30.22
N LYS A 757 17.67 2.44 30.69
CA LYS A 757 17.53 2.92 32.08
C LYS A 757 16.39 3.92 32.23
N THR A 758 15.95 4.51 31.12
CA THR A 758 14.86 5.47 31.07
C THR A 758 13.62 4.80 30.51
N ASN A 759 12.48 5.02 31.17
CA ASN A 759 11.16 4.60 30.70
C ASN A 759 10.26 5.84 30.66
N ILE A 760 9.76 6.19 29.47
CA ILE A 760 8.85 7.33 29.27
C ILE A 760 7.64 6.89 28.44
N PRO A 761 6.43 7.35 28.79
CA PRO A 761 5.26 7.12 27.97
C PRO A 761 5.37 7.91 26.65
N ILE A 762 4.98 7.28 25.55
CA ILE A 762 4.93 7.89 24.22
C ILE A 762 3.47 7.90 23.77
N GLU A 763 2.83 9.07 23.83
CA GLU A 763 1.37 9.19 23.62
C GLU A 763 0.98 9.61 22.19
N SER A 764 1.95 9.93 21.34
CA SER A 764 1.69 10.34 19.95
C SER A 764 2.83 9.99 18.99
N GLU A 765 2.52 9.92 17.69
CA GLU A 765 3.52 9.75 16.62
C GLU A 765 4.60 10.85 16.67
N THR A 766 4.20 12.09 16.95
CA THR A 766 5.15 13.20 17.05
C THR A 766 6.09 13.01 18.25
N ALA A 767 5.59 12.47 19.38
CA ALA A 767 6.42 12.12 20.52
C ALA A 767 7.36 10.94 20.19
N PHE A 768 6.90 9.93 19.44
CA PHE A 768 7.73 8.80 18.99
C PHE A 768 8.97 9.29 18.25
N TRP A 769 8.82 10.16 17.25
CA TRP A 769 9.95 10.67 16.47
C TRP A 769 10.87 11.65 17.21
N LYS A 770 10.57 11.93 18.48
CA LYS A 770 11.44 12.66 19.39
C LYS A 770 12.01 11.77 20.50
N ASN A 771 11.54 10.52 20.62
CA ASN A 771 11.86 9.59 21.71
C ASN A 771 12.10 8.14 21.20
N TYR A 772 13.24 7.90 20.56
CA TYR A 772 13.69 6.57 20.13
C TYR A 772 15.20 6.40 20.32
N PHE A 773 15.66 5.15 20.31
CA PHE A 773 17.06 4.76 20.18
C PHE A 773 17.37 4.35 18.74
N ALA A 774 18.54 4.75 18.21
CA ALA A 774 18.94 4.43 16.85
C ALA A 774 20.43 4.13 16.70
N VAL A 775 20.75 3.36 15.66
CA VAL A 775 22.08 3.34 15.05
C VAL A 775 22.15 4.52 14.07
N ARG A 776 22.92 5.56 14.41
CA ARG A 776 23.15 6.71 13.54
C ARG A 776 24.37 6.49 12.68
N THR A 777 24.17 6.43 11.38
CA THR A 777 25.22 6.38 10.36
C THR A 777 25.45 7.78 9.81
N ALA A 778 26.71 8.22 9.81
CA ALA A 778 27.14 9.50 9.28
C ALA A 778 28.00 9.29 8.03
N VAL A 779 27.69 10.02 6.95
CA VAL A 779 28.51 10.01 5.73
C VAL A 779 29.15 11.36 5.47
N ALA A 780 30.24 11.33 4.69
CA ALA A 780 31.08 12.51 4.47
C ALA A 780 30.48 13.50 3.45
N GLY A 781 29.76 13.01 2.43
CA GLY A 781 29.18 13.85 1.39
C GLY A 781 27.79 14.35 1.74
N GLU A 782 27.57 15.66 1.70
CA GLU A 782 26.23 16.27 1.80
C GLU A 782 25.33 15.91 0.60
N ALA A 783 25.94 15.49 -0.51
CA ALA A 783 25.25 15.02 -1.72
C ALA A 783 24.82 13.54 -1.67
N ALA A 784 24.98 12.85 -0.53
CA ALA A 784 24.60 11.45 -0.41
C ALA A 784 23.08 11.28 -0.54
N ILE A 785 22.66 10.35 -1.41
CA ILE A 785 21.26 10.02 -1.63
C ILE A 785 20.95 8.75 -0.83
N LEU A 786 19.96 8.82 0.05
CA LEU A 786 19.45 7.65 0.79
C LEU A 786 18.40 6.95 -0.07
N ARG A 787 18.70 5.72 -0.47
CA ARG A 787 17.84 4.89 -1.31
C ARG A 787 17.29 3.70 -0.51
N PRO A 788 16.04 3.74 -0.03
CA PRO A 788 15.47 2.61 0.70
C PRO A 788 15.32 1.39 -0.20
N LEU A 789 15.53 0.21 0.39
CA LEU A 789 15.24 -1.07 -0.24
C LEU A 789 13.84 -1.54 0.16
N VAL A 790 12.88 -1.40 -0.75
CA VAL A 790 11.44 -1.70 -0.55
C VAL A 790 11.02 -2.70 -1.62
N ARG A 791 10.26 -3.74 -1.25
CA ARG A 791 9.81 -4.81 -2.16
C ARG A 791 10.89 -5.30 -3.11
N ASP A 792 12.05 -5.62 -2.54
CA ASP A 792 13.23 -6.12 -3.27
C ASP A 792 13.75 -5.19 -4.40
N LYS A 793 13.48 -3.88 -4.31
CA LYS A 793 13.89 -2.86 -5.27
C LYS A 793 14.57 -1.68 -4.58
N VAL A 794 15.42 -0.97 -5.32
CA VAL A 794 16.17 0.21 -4.89
C VAL A 794 15.38 1.46 -5.29
N HIS A 795 14.72 2.10 -4.33
CA HIS A 795 13.90 3.28 -4.59
C HIS A 795 14.58 4.57 -4.15
N SER A 796 13.99 5.70 -4.56
CA SER A 796 14.27 7.01 -3.97
C SER A 796 13.12 7.37 -3.03
N ALA A 797 13.42 7.97 -1.88
CA ALA A 797 12.40 8.51 -0.98
C ALA A 797 12.48 10.04 -0.95
N SER A 798 11.31 10.70 -1.02
CA SER A 798 11.16 12.14 -0.80
C SER A 798 10.92 12.48 0.67
N ALA A 799 10.28 11.56 1.41
CA ALA A 799 10.02 11.71 2.83
C ALA A 799 11.30 11.55 3.67
N LYS A 800 11.39 12.29 4.79
CA LYS A 800 12.51 12.16 5.75
C LYS A 800 12.39 10.93 6.64
N LYS A 801 11.19 10.36 6.77
CA LYS A 801 10.89 9.13 7.51
C LYS A 801 10.40 8.13 6.47
N PHE A 802 10.90 6.90 6.50
CA PHE A 802 10.53 5.89 5.51
C PHE A 802 10.77 4.48 6.04
N ILE A 803 10.21 3.53 5.32
CA ILE A 803 10.28 2.10 5.62
C ILE A 803 11.29 1.42 4.69
N ALA A 804 12.16 0.57 5.22
CA ALA A 804 13.08 -0.24 4.43
C ALA A 804 13.64 -1.46 5.19
N PRO A 805 12.86 -2.54 5.41
CA PRO A 805 13.28 -3.68 6.23
C PRO A 805 14.56 -4.38 5.74
N LEU A 806 14.84 -4.35 4.43
CA LEU A 806 16.09 -4.85 3.86
C LEU A 806 17.28 -3.92 4.14
N GLY A 807 17.02 -2.63 4.34
CA GLY A 807 18.02 -1.62 4.63
C GLY A 807 18.01 -0.45 3.64
N VAL A 808 19.02 0.40 3.77
CA VAL A 808 19.16 1.64 3.00
C VAL A 808 20.49 1.65 2.27
N LEU A 809 20.45 1.88 0.96
CA LEU A 809 21.64 2.13 0.16
C LEU A 809 21.98 3.61 0.22
N ILE A 810 23.14 3.94 0.78
CA ILE A 810 23.71 5.27 0.71
C ILE A 810 24.50 5.37 -0.59
N ASP A 811 24.00 6.19 -1.50
CA ASP A 811 24.52 6.37 -2.85
C ASP A 811 25.26 7.71 -2.94
N GLU A 812 26.57 7.64 -3.17
CA GLU A 812 27.46 8.78 -3.39
C GLU A 812 28.08 8.67 -4.79
N ALA A 813 28.57 9.78 -5.34
CA ALA A 813 29.01 9.86 -6.74
C ALA A 813 30.02 8.78 -7.18
N GLU A 814 30.94 8.39 -6.29
CA GLU A 814 32.01 7.43 -6.59
C GLU A 814 31.88 6.10 -5.83
N LYS A 815 30.89 5.99 -4.93
CA LYS A 815 30.87 4.91 -3.95
C LYS A 815 29.50 4.61 -3.39
N GLN A 816 29.29 3.35 -3.00
CA GLN A 816 28.02 2.89 -2.43
C GLN A 816 28.23 2.16 -1.11
N THR A 817 27.39 2.46 -0.13
CA THR A 817 27.40 1.78 1.17
C THR A 817 25.98 1.34 1.50
N LEU A 818 25.76 0.03 1.59
CA LEU A 818 24.51 -0.52 2.06
C LEU A 818 24.53 -0.63 3.59
N VAL A 819 23.49 -0.09 4.23
CA VAL A 819 23.17 -0.33 5.64
C VAL A 819 22.06 -1.37 5.67
N ALA A 820 22.41 -2.66 5.82
CA ALA A 820 21.43 -3.75 5.87
C ALA A 820 20.81 -3.83 7.28
N GLY A 821 19.49 -3.66 7.36
CA GLY A 821 18.75 -3.46 8.61
C GLY A 821 18.29 -4.72 9.33
N HIS A 822 18.50 -5.92 8.77
CA HIS A 822 18.03 -7.20 9.34
C HIS A 822 16.55 -7.17 9.75
N GLY A 823 15.70 -6.64 8.87
CA GLY A 823 14.26 -6.55 9.09
C GLY A 823 13.80 -5.31 9.85
N LEU A 824 14.70 -4.53 10.47
CA LEU A 824 14.33 -3.27 11.14
C LEU A 824 13.65 -2.33 10.13
N PRO A 825 12.36 -2.00 10.30
CA PRO A 825 11.60 -1.35 9.25
C PRO A 825 11.83 0.16 9.20
N LEU A 826 12.10 0.82 10.34
CA LEU A 826 12.02 2.28 10.47
C LEU A 826 13.36 2.99 10.30
N HIS A 827 13.38 3.96 9.38
CA HIS A 827 14.54 4.79 9.10
C HIS A 827 14.17 6.28 9.04
N ARG A 828 15.15 7.14 9.37
CA ARG A 828 15.00 8.58 9.28
C ARG A 828 16.26 9.28 8.76
N LYS A 829 16.09 10.17 7.79
CA LYS A 829 17.09 11.17 7.41
C LYS A 829 17.11 12.28 8.46
N VAL A 830 18.25 12.46 9.13
CA VAL A 830 18.48 13.52 10.12
C VAL A 830 19.53 14.49 9.58
N ALA A 831 19.20 15.78 9.54
CA ALA A 831 19.97 16.78 8.80
C ALA A 831 20.28 16.29 7.37
N ASP A 832 21.43 16.68 6.81
CA ASP A 832 21.75 16.35 5.41
C ASP A 832 22.60 15.08 5.26
N ARG A 833 23.26 14.62 6.33
CA ARG A 833 24.30 13.58 6.26
C ARG A 833 24.11 12.39 7.21
N PHE A 834 23.00 12.33 7.95
CA PHE A 834 22.76 11.26 8.90
C PHE A 834 21.56 10.40 8.52
N LEU A 835 21.75 9.10 8.68
CA LEU A 835 20.70 8.09 8.63
C LEU A 835 20.57 7.48 10.02
N ASP A 836 19.40 7.63 10.63
CA ASP A 836 19.01 6.87 11.80
C ASP A 836 18.30 5.59 11.35
N THR A 837 18.80 4.44 11.79
CA THR A 837 18.05 3.18 11.80
C THR A 837 17.51 2.97 13.20
N VAL A 838 16.19 3.03 13.36
CA VAL A 838 15.54 2.91 14.67
C VAL A 838 15.71 1.48 15.16
N ILE A 839 16.21 1.32 16.39
CA ILE A 839 16.45 0.01 17.01
C ILE A 839 15.55 -0.24 18.22
N GLY A 840 14.94 0.80 18.79
CA GLY A 840 13.97 0.63 19.87
C GLY A 840 13.43 1.94 20.42
N ILE A 841 12.51 1.83 21.38
CA ILE A 841 11.86 2.95 22.07
C ILE A 841 11.95 2.77 23.60
N PRO A 842 11.98 3.86 24.38
CA PRO A 842 12.13 3.82 25.84
C PRO A 842 10.82 3.48 26.57
N THR A 843 10.14 2.38 26.21
CA THR A 843 8.83 1.98 26.77
C THR A 843 8.90 0.78 27.73
N GLY A 844 10.05 0.56 28.37
CA GLY A 844 10.20 -0.40 29.47
C GLY A 844 10.69 -1.80 29.09
N ALA A 845 11.22 -2.01 27.88
CA ALA A 845 11.90 -3.26 27.53
C ALA A 845 13.23 -3.41 28.31
N ASP A 846 13.47 -4.59 28.90
CA ASP A 846 14.70 -4.88 29.66
C ASP A 846 15.95 -4.96 28.77
N ALA A 847 15.78 -5.42 27.53
CA ALA A 847 16.85 -5.57 26.55
C ALA A 847 16.31 -5.35 25.14
N ILE A 848 17.07 -4.60 24.34
CA ILE A 848 16.77 -4.29 22.94
C ILE A 848 17.95 -4.81 22.09
N PRO A 849 17.88 -6.05 21.57
CA PRO A 849 18.88 -6.55 20.66
C PRO A 849 18.71 -5.90 19.29
N PHE A 850 19.83 -5.64 18.62
CA PHE A 850 19.82 -5.11 17.26
C PHE A 850 20.99 -5.67 16.44
N ARG A 851 20.80 -5.69 15.13
CA ARG A 851 21.84 -6.07 14.18
C ARG A 851 21.80 -5.17 12.96
N VAL A 852 22.96 -4.67 12.56
CA VAL A 852 23.14 -3.91 11.32
C VAL A 852 24.39 -4.43 10.62
N THR A 853 24.35 -4.54 9.29
CA THR A 853 25.53 -4.90 8.50
C THR A 853 25.84 -3.80 7.50
N PHE A 854 27.07 -3.31 7.51
CA PHE A 854 27.55 -2.35 6.52
C PHE A 854 28.24 -3.11 5.39
N ALA A 855 27.71 -2.98 4.18
CA ALA A 855 28.28 -3.59 2.99
C ALA A 855 28.84 -2.50 2.06
N PHE A 856 30.13 -2.59 1.75
CA PHE A 856 30.83 -1.57 0.97
C PHE A 856 30.98 -2.01 -0.49
N ASP A 857 30.58 -1.14 -1.42
CA ASP A 857 30.73 -1.30 -2.88
C ASP A 857 30.24 -2.68 -3.39
N CYS A 858 29.07 -3.09 -2.91
CA CYS A 858 28.46 -4.37 -3.27
C CYS A 858 27.64 -4.23 -4.58
N PRO A 859 27.84 -5.09 -5.58
CA PRO A 859 27.23 -4.95 -6.90
C PRO A 859 25.70 -5.14 -6.90
N SER A 860 25.18 -5.97 -5.99
CA SER A 860 23.75 -6.33 -5.91
C SER A 860 23.20 -6.08 -4.50
N PRO A 861 22.92 -4.81 -4.12
CA PRO A 861 22.57 -4.46 -2.74
C PRO A 861 21.38 -5.25 -2.16
N VAL A 862 20.33 -5.46 -2.95
CA VAL A 862 19.14 -6.21 -2.51
C VAL A 862 19.50 -7.68 -2.22
N ALA A 863 20.18 -8.35 -3.14
CA ALA A 863 20.59 -9.74 -2.96
C ALA A 863 21.57 -9.90 -1.78
N VAL A 864 22.46 -8.93 -1.57
CA VAL A 864 23.36 -8.90 -0.41
C VAL A 864 22.58 -8.73 0.89
N ALA A 865 21.62 -7.79 0.96
CA ALA A 865 20.75 -7.62 2.13
C ALA A 865 19.99 -8.92 2.47
N ARG A 866 19.41 -9.59 1.47
CA ARG A 866 18.74 -10.89 1.65
C ARG A 866 19.71 -11.97 2.13
N SER A 867 20.94 -11.99 1.61
CA SER A 867 21.98 -12.92 2.06
C SER A 867 22.44 -12.69 3.52
N CYS A 868 22.30 -11.48 4.05
CA CYS A 868 22.55 -11.19 5.46
C CYS A 868 21.46 -11.81 6.37
N ILE A 869 20.22 -11.87 5.90
CA ILE A 869 19.07 -12.42 6.63
C ILE A 869 18.99 -13.96 6.52
N ALA A 870 19.25 -14.47 5.31
CA ALA A 870 19.20 -15.89 4.94
C ALA A 870 20.55 -16.35 4.33
N PRO A 871 21.62 -16.43 5.15
CA PRO A 871 22.96 -16.78 4.68
C PRO A 871 23.07 -18.22 4.16
N ALA A 872 23.96 -18.44 3.18
CA ALA A 872 24.30 -19.78 2.68
C ALA A 872 24.88 -20.66 3.80
N GLU A 873 24.19 -21.74 4.17
CA GLU A 873 24.58 -22.58 5.29
C GLU A 873 25.69 -23.55 4.89
N VAL A 874 26.72 -23.70 5.74
CA VAL A 874 27.79 -24.69 5.56
C VAL A 874 27.55 -25.80 6.59
N PHE A 875 27.55 -27.05 6.15
CA PHE A 875 27.36 -28.20 7.04
C PHE A 875 28.32 -29.35 6.69
N ALA A 876 28.55 -30.22 7.66
CA ALA A 876 29.40 -31.39 7.55
C ALA A 876 28.72 -32.53 6.75
N ILE A 877 29.50 -33.27 5.97
CA ILE A 877 28.99 -34.44 5.21
C ILE A 877 29.84 -35.68 5.50
N ASP A 878 29.21 -36.86 5.54
CA ASP A 878 29.92 -38.14 5.72
C ASP A 878 30.36 -38.72 4.37
N PRO A 879 31.66 -38.98 4.15
CA PRO A 879 32.13 -39.63 2.92
C PRO A 879 31.73 -41.11 2.79
N LYS A 880 31.11 -41.74 3.80
CA LYS A 880 30.88 -43.21 3.86
C LYS A 880 29.78 -43.79 2.98
N THR A 881 29.08 -43.04 2.14
CA THR A 881 28.08 -43.59 1.21
C THR A 881 28.62 -43.76 -0.21
N PRO A 882 29.17 -44.94 -0.57
CA PRO A 882 29.54 -45.23 -1.96
C PRO A 882 28.29 -45.56 -2.78
N ASN A 883 27.63 -44.54 -3.33
CA ASN A 883 26.83 -44.76 -4.53
C ASN A 883 27.76 -44.79 -5.74
N ARG A 884 27.59 -45.79 -6.62
CA ARG A 884 28.40 -45.98 -7.84
C ARG A 884 28.38 -44.69 -8.68
N GLY A 885 29.48 -43.94 -8.66
CA GLY A 885 29.66 -42.69 -9.40
C GLY A 885 30.06 -41.47 -8.55
N SER A 886 29.92 -41.51 -7.22
CA SER A 886 30.29 -40.39 -6.35
C SER A 886 31.81 -40.30 -6.17
N VAL A 887 32.42 -39.20 -6.61
CA VAL A 887 33.84 -38.90 -6.37
C VAL A 887 33.96 -38.42 -4.92
N THR A 888 34.26 -39.34 -4.00
CA THR A 888 34.58 -38.99 -2.59
C THR A 888 35.92 -38.27 -2.52
N GLY A 889 35.99 -37.11 -1.86
CA GLY A 889 37.24 -36.40 -1.57
C GLY A 889 37.63 -35.27 -2.54
N GLU A 890 36.74 -34.83 -3.43
CA GLU A 890 37.03 -33.71 -4.34
C GLU A 890 36.52 -32.37 -3.78
N THR A 891 37.36 -31.34 -3.89
CA THR A 891 36.96 -29.95 -3.66
C THR A 891 36.41 -29.39 -4.98
N SER A 892 35.12 -29.06 -5.03
CA SER A 892 34.44 -28.68 -6.27
C SER A 892 33.36 -27.61 -6.05
N GLN A 893 32.94 -26.96 -7.13
CA GLN A 893 31.91 -25.92 -7.12
C GLN A 893 31.04 -26.06 -8.37
N ALA A 894 29.74 -25.80 -8.24
CA ALA A 894 28.80 -25.78 -9.35
C ALA A 894 27.74 -24.68 -9.14
N TRP A 895 27.34 -24.01 -10.22
CA TRP A 895 26.09 -23.23 -10.25
C TRP A 895 24.97 -24.15 -10.74
N LEU A 896 23.75 -23.94 -10.24
CA LEU A 896 22.57 -24.71 -10.66
C LEU A 896 21.54 -23.83 -11.36
N VAL A 897 21.55 -22.54 -11.06
CA VAL A 897 20.84 -21.50 -11.82
C VAL A 897 21.77 -20.32 -11.98
N HIS A 898 21.89 -19.79 -13.20
CA HIS A 898 22.71 -18.63 -13.51
C HIS A 898 21.84 -17.51 -14.08
N VAL A 899 22.00 -16.30 -13.52
CA VAL A 899 21.34 -15.07 -13.97
C VAL A 899 22.41 -14.12 -14.50
N SER A 900 22.28 -13.69 -15.76
CA SER A 900 23.33 -12.89 -16.40
C SER A 900 23.47 -11.45 -15.89
N SER A 901 22.47 -10.92 -15.18
CA SER A 901 22.42 -9.53 -14.71
C SER A 901 22.44 -9.48 -13.19
N GLY A 902 23.35 -8.70 -12.60
CA GLY A 902 23.45 -8.51 -11.15
C GLY A 902 22.33 -7.63 -10.56
N ASP A 903 21.54 -6.97 -11.39
CA ASP A 903 20.38 -6.17 -10.95
C ASP A 903 19.07 -6.94 -11.04
N VAL A 904 19.12 -8.22 -11.38
CA VAL A 904 17.95 -9.11 -11.47
C VAL A 904 17.99 -10.11 -10.33
N LEU A 905 16.89 -10.19 -9.59
CA LEU A 905 16.72 -11.08 -8.45
C LEU A 905 15.65 -12.12 -8.76
N VAL A 906 15.92 -13.37 -8.41
CA VAL A 906 14.89 -14.40 -8.23
C VAL A 906 14.48 -14.38 -6.76
N THR A 907 13.28 -13.90 -6.47
CA THR A 907 12.77 -13.77 -5.09
C THR A 907 12.28 -15.11 -4.55
N GLU A 908 11.54 -15.84 -5.38
CA GLU A 908 11.08 -17.20 -5.09
C GLU A 908 11.00 -18.06 -6.36
N MET A 909 11.01 -19.38 -6.15
CA MET A 909 10.91 -20.38 -7.21
C MET A 909 10.17 -21.61 -6.67
N LYS A 910 9.27 -22.17 -7.49
CA LYS A 910 8.55 -23.43 -7.23
C LYS A 910 8.69 -24.32 -8.45
N THR A 911 9.16 -25.56 -8.24
CA THR A 911 9.25 -26.58 -9.29
C THR A 911 8.15 -27.60 -9.10
N THR A 912 7.40 -27.90 -10.15
CA THR A 912 6.30 -28.87 -10.16
C THR A 912 6.32 -29.69 -11.45
N ARG A 913 5.51 -30.75 -11.50
CA ARG A 913 5.28 -31.53 -12.72
C ARG A 913 4.05 -30.98 -13.45
N ARG A 914 4.18 -30.81 -14.77
CA ARG A 914 3.08 -30.47 -15.68
C ARG A 914 2.19 -31.67 -15.94
N SER A 915 1.00 -31.42 -16.46
CA SER A 915 0.06 -32.45 -16.93
C SER A 915 0.65 -33.38 -18.00
N ASP A 916 1.58 -32.89 -18.83
CA ASP A 916 2.32 -33.66 -19.84
C ASP A 916 3.51 -34.47 -19.28
N GLY A 917 3.71 -34.44 -17.96
CA GLY A 917 4.77 -35.16 -17.25
C GLY A 917 6.11 -34.43 -17.17
N LYS A 918 6.32 -33.35 -17.92
CA LYS A 918 7.55 -32.55 -17.88
C LYS A 918 7.66 -31.76 -16.57
N LEU A 919 8.87 -31.36 -16.21
CA LEU A 919 9.07 -30.43 -15.09
C LEU A 919 8.87 -28.99 -15.55
N ALA A 920 8.27 -28.18 -14.69
CA ALA A 920 8.22 -26.74 -14.85
C ALA A 920 8.66 -26.05 -13.56
N ALA A 921 9.42 -24.97 -13.70
CA ALA A 921 9.68 -24.05 -12.60
C ALA A 921 8.99 -22.71 -12.86
N ARG A 922 8.14 -22.32 -11.92
CA ARG A 922 7.59 -20.96 -11.85
C ARG A 922 8.48 -20.15 -10.91
N MET A 923 8.97 -19.00 -11.36
CA MET A 923 9.84 -18.12 -10.57
C MET A 923 9.44 -16.66 -10.71
N GLN A 924 9.48 -15.95 -9.59
CA GLN A 924 9.30 -14.50 -9.60
C GLN A 924 10.65 -13.83 -9.84
N VAL A 925 10.73 -13.06 -10.92
CA VAL A 925 11.94 -12.35 -11.34
C VAL A 925 11.72 -10.85 -11.21
N VAL A 926 12.62 -10.15 -10.52
CA VAL A 926 12.51 -8.73 -10.19
C VAL A 926 13.72 -7.95 -10.70
N GLN A 927 13.47 -6.88 -11.45
CA GLN A 927 14.47 -5.88 -11.80
C GLN A 927 14.63 -4.91 -10.63
N THR A 928 15.73 -5.05 -9.88
CA THR A 928 15.93 -4.38 -8.57
C THR A 928 16.32 -2.91 -8.67
N ARG A 929 16.70 -2.42 -9.85
CA ARG A 929 17.07 -1.03 -10.13
C ARG A 929 16.20 -0.41 -11.22
N PRO A 930 16.06 0.92 -11.29
CA PRO A 930 15.16 1.57 -12.23
C PRO A 930 15.77 1.68 -13.63
N LYS A 931 15.99 0.54 -14.29
CA LYS A 931 16.55 0.44 -15.64
C LYS A 931 16.00 -0.78 -16.37
N THR A 932 16.16 -0.78 -17.69
CA THR A 932 15.84 -1.94 -18.53
C THR A 932 17.07 -2.82 -18.69
N SER A 933 16.90 -4.15 -18.58
CA SER A 933 17.96 -5.14 -18.74
C SER A 933 17.54 -6.27 -19.68
N LYS A 934 18.44 -6.71 -20.57
CA LYS A 934 18.32 -8.01 -21.25
C LYS A 934 18.85 -9.09 -20.32
N VAL A 935 18.01 -10.07 -20.00
CA VAL A 935 18.27 -11.13 -19.03
C VAL A 935 18.47 -12.44 -19.76
N LYS A 936 19.50 -13.20 -19.36
CA LYS A 936 19.69 -14.60 -19.74
C LYS A 936 19.68 -15.47 -18.49
N LEU A 937 18.89 -16.54 -18.52
CA LEU A 937 18.85 -17.57 -17.50
C LEU A 937 19.35 -18.90 -18.06
N GLN A 938 20.15 -19.59 -17.26
CA GLN A 938 20.61 -20.96 -17.53
C GLN A 938 20.42 -21.80 -16.28
N PHE A 939 20.16 -23.09 -16.47
CA PHE A 939 19.83 -24.03 -15.40
C PHE A 939 20.72 -25.27 -15.49
N CYS A 940 20.81 -26.02 -14.40
CA CYS A 940 21.43 -27.36 -14.38
C CYS A 940 20.65 -28.38 -15.22
N ALA A 941 19.36 -28.11 -15.43
CA ALA A 941 18.45 -28.80 -16.33
C ALA A 941 18.38 -28.09 -17.69
N ALA A 942 18.22 -28.84 -18.79
CA ALA A 942 18.03 -28.23 -20.11
C ALA A 942 16.61 -27.62 -20.21
N ALA A 943 16.55 -26.28 -20.29
CA ALA A 943 15.29 -25.58 -20.54
C ALA A 943 14.83 -25.84 -21.99
N GLN A 944 13.58 -26.23 -22.16
CA GLN A 944 12.96 -26.49 -23.46
C GLN A 944 12.12 -25.30 -23.92
N ALA A 945 11.40 -24.68 -23.00
CA ALA A 945 10.52 -23.56 -23.29
C ALA A 945 10.42 -22.63 -22.08
N ALA A 946 10.08 -21.37 -22.31
CA ALA A 946 9.79 -20.42 -21.24
C ALA A 946 8.80 -19.36 -21.71
N PHE A 947 8.00 -18.85 -20.78
CA PHE A 947 6.99 -17.83 -21.05
C PHE A 947 6.63 -17.09 -19.76
N ILE A 948 6.10 -15.87 -19.90
CA ILE A 948 5.52 -15.12 -18.77
C ILE A 948 4.20 -15.79 -18.39
N ALA A 949 4.01 -16.07 -17.10
CA ALA A 949 2.81 -16.73 -16.60
C ALA A 949 1.54 -15.94 -16.96
N ASP A 950 0.51 -16.67 -17.35
CA ASP A 950 -0.84 -16.16 -17.62
C ASP A 950 -1.87 -17.01 -16.84
N PRO A 951 -3.18 -16.79 -17.01
CA PRO A 951 -4.20 -17.59 -16.31
C PRO A 951 -4.14 -19.10 -16.55
N SER A 952 -3.49 -19.58 -17.63
CA SER A 952 -3.26 -21.01 -17.90
C SER A 952 -2.19 -21.61 -16.99
N GLY A 953 -1.42 -20.77 -16.29
CA GLY A 953 -0.41 -21.18 -15.34
C GLY A 953 0.72 -22.02 -15.96
N ILE A 954 1.14 -23.06 -15.24
CA ILE A 954 2.24 -23.92 -15.69
C ILE A 954 1.86 -24.84 -16.85
N ASP A 955 0.57 -25.04 -17.11
CA ASP A 955 0.04 -25.98 -18.12
C ASP A 955 -0.28 -25.32 -19.47
N ARG A 956 0.17 -24.07 -19.68
CA ARG A 956 0.10 -23.40 -20.99
C ARG A 956 0.61 -24.30 -22.11
N SER A 957 -0.09 -24.28 -23.24
CA SER A 957 0.35 -24.94 -24.48
C SER A 957 1.70 -24.39 -24.93
N LEU A 958 2.58 -25.29 -25.38
CA LEU A 958 3.94 -24.96 -25.83
C LEU A 958 4.02 -24.75 -27.36
N GLU A 959 2.94 -24.99 -28.10
CA GLU A 959 2.91 -24.87 -29.56
C GLU A 959 2.90 -23.40 -30.02
N GLU A 960 2.24 -22.52 -29.25
CA GLU A 960 2.10 -21.09 -29.54
C GLU A 960 2.51 -20.25 -28.32
N LEU A 961 3.82 -20.02 -28.20
CA LEU A 961 4.38 -19.14 -27.18
C LEU A 961 4.58 -17.72 -27.71
N PRO A 962 4.34 -16.67 -26.89
CA PRO A 962 4.63 -15.31 -27.30
C PRO A 962 6.14 -15.07 -27.51
N GLN A 963 6.51 -14.08 -28.33
CA GLN A 963 7.90 -13.79 -28.69
C GLN A 963 8.66 -12.96 -27.64
N ASP A 964 8.02 -12.63 -26.51
CA ASP A 964 8.59 -11.82 -25.43
C ASP A 964 9.66 -12.58 -24.61
N VAL A 965 9.61 -13.91 -24.64
CA VAL A 965 10.59 -14.82 -24.04
C VAL A 965 11.06 -15.82 -25.09
N SER A 966 12.36 -15.98 -25.27
CA SER A 966 12.94 -17.03 -26.12
C SER A 966 13.69 -18.08 -25.31
N CYS A 967 13.70 -19.32 -25.79
CA CYS A 967 14.48 -20.41 -25.23
C CYS A 967 15.27 -21.09 -26.36
N GLU A 968 16.58 -20.86 -26.40
CA GLU A 968 17.48 -21.39 -27.43
C GLU A 968 18.67 -22.09 -26.75
N ASP A 969 18.99 -23.32 -27.15
CA ASP A 969 20.08 -24.13 -26.59
C ASP A 969 20.10 -24.19 -25.05
N GLY A 970 18.92 -24.29 -24.43
CA GLY A 970 18.78 -24.33 -22.96
C GLY A 970 18.95 -22.98 -22.26
N VAL A 971 19.04 -21.88 -23.02
CA VAL A 971 19.17 -20.52 -22.49
C VAL A 971 17.87 -19.74 -22.68
N VAL A 972 17.28 -19.32 -21.56
CA VAL A 972 16.08 -18.48 -21.57
C VAL A 972 16.49 -17.01 -21.65
N THR A 973 15.95 -16.26 -22.62
CA THR A 973 16.27 -14.84 -22.84
C THR A 973 15.00 -13.99 -22.86
N PHE A 974 15.00 -12.88 -22.14
CA PHE A 974 13.89 -11.91 -22.10
C PHE A 974 14.39 -10.52 -21.72
N SER A 975 13.51 -9.51 -21.79
CA SER A 975 13.80 -8.15 -21.32
C SER A 975 12.98 -7.83 -20.08
N LEU A 976 13.59 -7.18 -19.10
CA LEU A 976 12.89 -6.60 -17.95
C LEU A 976 13.02 -5.08 -17.98
N GLY A 977 11.89 -4.39 -17.93
CA GLY A 977 11.80 -2.94 -17.83
C GLY A 977 12.08 -2.40 -16.43
N ASN A 978 12.02 -1.07 -16.31
CA ASN A 978 12.22 -0.33 -15.05
C ASN A 978 11.37 -0.91 -13.90
N HIS A 979 12.04 -1.40 -12.85
CA HIS A 979 11.40 -1.95 -11.64
C HIS A 979 10.33 -3.03 -11.90
N GLN A 980 10.38 -3.65 -13.08
CA GLN A 980 9.42 -4.67 -13.48
C GLN A 980 9.65 -5.94 -12.66
N ALA A 981 8.55 -6.56 -12.23
CA ALA A 981 8.55 -7.93 -11.76
C ALA A 981 7.64 -8.76 -12.66
N ILE A 982 8.07 -9.97 -12.98
CA ILE A 982 7.29 -10.93 -13.77
C ILE A 982 7.31 -12.30 -13.10
N ASP A 983 6.30 -13.10 -13.40
CA ASP A 983 6.40 -14.53 -13.23
C ASP A 983 6.87 -15.17 -14.51
N LEU A 984 7.98 -15.88 -14.43
CA LEU A 984 8.50 -16.66 -15.52
C LEU A 984 8.22 -18.14 -15.25
N VAL A 985 7.61 -18.83 -16.20
CA VAL A 985 7.54 -20.29 -16.23
C VAL A 985 8.62 -20.79 -17.17
N VAL A 986 9.42 -21.74 -16.71
CA VAL A 986 10.43 -22.44 -17.51
C VAL A 986 10.12 -23.93 -17.48
N VAL A 987 9.98 -24.55 -18.66
CA VAL A 987 9.70 -25.98 -18.83
C VAL A 987 10.99 -26.69 -19.23
N PHE A 988 11.24 -27.84 -18.62
CA PHE A 988 12.46 -28.63 -18.79
C PHE A 988 12.18 -29.98 -19.44
N ASP A 989 13.16 -30.46 -20.21
CA ASP A 989 13.15 -31.78 -20.83
C ASP A 989 13.87 -32.78 -19.92
N ILE A 990 13.19 -33.26 -18.87
CA ILE A 990 13.72 -34.23 -17.88
C ILE A 990 12.70 -35.29 -17.49
#